data_AF-A0A6B0SRS0-F1
#
_entry.id   AF-A0A6B0SRS0-F1
#
_cell.length_a   1.000
_cell.length_b   1.000
_cell.length_c   1.000
_cell.angle_alpha   90.00
_cell.angle_beta   90.00
_cell.angle_gamma   90.00
#
_symmetry.space_group_name_H-M   'P 1'
#
loop_
_entity.id
_entity.type
_entity.pdbx_description
1 polymer ?
#
loop_
_entity_poly.entity_id
_entity_poly.type
_entity_poly.pdbx_seq_one_letter_code
_entity_poly.pdbx_strand_id
1 'polypeptide(L)'
;MTGPTNDRDHPGQRSGDDTVAGDRGTTADESASGGLTRRDALAAAGAVGASSLAGCAGFGASDDSPETTAIDGDRARTLAAAHAPDLYFGVGERWFPTDPRAYLDDGEDVLDGFAAFDGYSRAFDEAGEPPNRTAFYNVRRYVDTDLVVVQYWFYSAFDQFTVNFHWHDWEVLQVFLDVSEESGDAEVGEPNLLVASAHSRKVPNNEFLDPETDRAAIISEVGSHSSALGVNETRDVFERLATSTDIPDVSNGPLAPLEIPAAYGLPRGEGYRLPFSLPELDGAPIHEHPDLPNVTRDHLVPAEMTVDSFSGIPSPPDDLPLRETGVLFAFEDAESTADADYGYSLAPMADLGIAEFTGPQLSFEFAIPSFAEDAFASHITTTGTPTEQPRYTNPVADVTDPRHRSALSERFDLDVSGLAGDVVGVLREATASDDAPGSNGVDTSDPTVEGIALLESDPEAVPSFNGVVALQDVPEGDHTLTVNGAGVAPFSQGLAHEEDGEPTTAGVDGDVVVAPNEDAVKVRASPAADVPGVSRVAVEDDFAGAVYEGLPPSVDGDGSAEDGGDSGDDGGSTETATPAGDADGGDGGRGVAVYAHREGAYTAEVEDEEGAVGAFRVNPRADQSTATISEARTGKASLASFLLTILTETTAQATVFADGDGEGIDEVDVPDSTAEQGGNAAEVVDDVLAAAAEAAGGDDDSDGDTGGGNGGSGGPDGLTGLLRALEATTTAAKRANEATRAGNAEGADNRLRGLRQRTEALADALERNRENLPGKLPDLVERRLPQVERRIDQALDADA
;
A
#
# COMPACT_ATOMS: atom_id res chain seq x y z
N MET A 1 70.06 -18.81 -45.03
CA MET A 1 69.63 -18.88 -43.61
C MET A 1 68.19 -18.41 -43.62
N THR A 2 67.31 -19.35 -43.31
CA THR A 2 65.89 -19.48 -43.70
C THR A 2 65.04 -18.29 -43.25
N GLY A 3 64.27 -17.56 -44.04
CA GLY A 3 63.81 -17.63 -45.45
C GLY A 3 62.49 -16.80 -45.57
N PRO A 4 62.08 -16.30 -46.75
CA PRO A 4 62.01 -14.83 -46.95
C PRO A 4 60.73 -14.27 -47.66
N THR A 5 60.79 -12.97 -48.02
CA THR A 5 60.14 -12.21 -49.15
C THR A 5 58.83 -11.44 -48.86
N ASN A 6 58.79 -10.10 -49.04
CA ASN A 6 58.59 -9.27 -50.28
C ASN A 6 57.12 -9.37 -50.78
N ASP A 7 56.33 -8.34 -51.08
CA ASP A 7 56.52 -7.21 -52.01
C ASP A 7 55.24 -6.31 -52.00
N ARG A 8 55.40 -5.01 -52.27
CA ARG A 8 54.52 -4.06 -53.04
C ARG A 8 53.11 -3.68 -52.50
N ASP A 9 52.79 -2.41 -52.23
CA ASP A 9 52.67 -1.17 -53.06
C ASP A 9 51.50 -1.09 -54.06
N HIS A 10 50.51 -0.25 -53.65
CA HIS A 10 49.73 0.78 -54.38
C HIS A 10 48.67 0.39 -55.44
N PRO A 11 47.66 1.26 -55.73
CA PRO A 11 47.55 2.73 -55.50
C PRO A 11 46.24 3.18 -54.77
N GLY A 12 46.08 4.39 -54.18
CA GLY A 12 45.99 5.74 -54.79
C GLY A 12 44.57 6.01 -55.33
N GLN A 13 43.82 7.10 -55.10
CA GLN A 13 44.13 8.52 -54.91
C GLN A 13 42.87 9.34 -54.51
N ARG A 14 43.11 10.40 -53.70
CA ARG A 14 42.66 11.82 -53.78
C ARG A 14 41.18 12.23 -53.94
N SER A 15 40.70 12.98 -52.93
CA SER A 15 40.41 14.46 -52.94
C SER A 15 39.59 14.79 -51.68
N GLY A 16 39.76 15.83 -50.86
CA GLY A 16 40.62 17.01 -50.71
C GLY A 16 40.42 17.53 -49.25
N ASP A 17 41.47 17.96 -48.57
CA ASP A 17 41.81 19.37 -48.27
C ASP A 17 41.05 19.99 -47.07
N ASP A 18 41.70 19.87 -45.90
CA ASP A 18 41.97 20.88 -44.85
C ASP A 18 40.92 21.98 -44.53
N THR A 19 40.23 21.87 -43.40
CA THR A 19 40.46 22.53 -42.07
C THR A 19 40.18 24.03 -41.94
N VAL A 20 39.14 24.36 -41.15
CA VAL A 20 39.02 25.49 -40.18
C VAL A 20 37.95 25.03 -39.14
N ALA A 21 38.27 24.54 -37.94
CA ALA A 21 38.65 25.20 -36.68
C ALA A 21 37.52 25.95 -35.93
N GLY A 22 37.17 25.45 -34.73
CA GLY A 22 36.34 26.07 -33.67
C GLY A 22 34.87 25.59 -33.70
N ASP A 23 34.23 25.07 -32.66
CA ASP A 23 34.39 25.21 -31.21
C ASP A 23 33.70 24.03 -30.49
N ARG A 24 34.07 23.83 -29.23
CA ARG A 24 33.70 22.72 -28.35
C ARG A 24 32.33 22.92 -27.69
N GLY A 25 31.70 21.78 -27.37
CA GLY A 25 30.78 21.66 -26.23
C GLY A 25 29.30 21.72 -26.57
N THR A 26 28.76 20.65 -27.16
CA THR A 26 27.31 20.37 -27.08
C THR A 26 27.11 19.47 -25.87
N THR A 27 26.52 20.04 -24.83
CA THR A 27 25.94 19.35 -23.68
C THR A 27 24.87 18.38 -24.15
N ALA A 28 24.86 17.19 -23.55
CA ALA A 28 23.85 16.18 -23.76
C ALA A 28 22.47 16.77 -23.45
N ASP A 29 21.58 16.68 -24.43
CA ASP A 29 20.14 16.89 -24.30
C ASP A 29 19.57 15.50 -23.98
N GLU A 30 19.46 15.17 -22.69
CA GLU A 30 18.66 14.04 -22.24
C GLU A 30 17.19 14.45 -22.33
N SER A 31 16.63 14.21 -23.51
CA SER A 31 15.19 14.17 -23.70
C SER A 31 14.61 13.09 -22.79
N ALA A 32 13.90 13.52 -21.74
CA ALA A 32 13.03 12.69 -20.93
C ALA A 32 12.12 11.85 -21.84
N SER A 33 12.35 10.54 -21.86
CA SER A 33 11.36 9.58 -22.30
C SER A 33 10.29 9.53 -21.22
N GLY A 34 9.23 10.34 -21.38
CA GLY A 34 8.04 10.27 -20.55
C GLY A 34 7.35 8.92 -20.73
N GLY A 35 7.66 7.97 -19.86
CA GLY A 35 6.76 6.87 -19.55
C GLY A 35 5.63 7.41 -18.66
N LEU A 36 4.41 6.93 -18.88
CA LEU A 36 3.30 7.15 -17.95
C LEU A 36 3.71 6.56 -16.60
N THR A 37 3.64 7.35 -15.53
CA THR A 37 3.91 6.85 -14.18
C THR A 37 2.69 6.11 -13.64
N ARG A 38 2.85 5.18 -12.69
CA ARG A 38 1.71 4.49 -12.02
C ARG A 38 0.66 5.49 -11.51
N ARG A 39 1.13 6.66 -11.05
CA ARG A 39 0.35 7.82 -10.59
C ARG A 39 -0.57 8.40 -11.67
N ASP A 40 -0.06 8.57 -12.89
CA ASP A 40 -0.87 9.08 -14.03
C ASP A 40 -1.98 8.10 -14.44
N ALA A 41 -1.81 6.81 -14.12
CA ALA A 41 -2.77 5.76 -14.43
C ALA A 41 -3.87 5.59 -13.37
N LEU A 42 -3.69 6.03 -12.13
CA LEU A 42 -4.77 6.02 -11.13
C LEU A 42 -5.57 7.32 -11.16
N ALA A 43 -4.89 8.48 -11.25
CA ALA A 43 -5.55 9.78 -11.32
C ALA A 43 -6.42 9.96 -12.57
N ALA A 44 -6.10 9.29 -13.67
CA ALA A 44 -6.93 9.31 -14.89
C ALA A 44 -8.16 8.37 -14.82
N ALA A 45 -8.17 7.35 -13.95
CA ALA A 45 -9.32 6.48 -13.71
C ALA A 45 -10.46 7.22 -13.01
N GLY A 46 -10.13 8.07 -12.04
CA GLY A 46 -11.12 8.93 -11.37
C GLY A 46 -11.76 10.00 -12.27
N ALA A 47 -11.23 10.25 -13.48
CA ALA A 47 -11.64 11.40 -14.31
C ALA A 47 -12.13 11.07 -15.74
N VAL A 48 -11.98 9.84 -16.25
CA VAL A 48 -12.32 9.50 -17.65
C VAL A 48 -13.34 8.37 -17.72
N GLY A 49 -14.62 8.73 -17.69
CA GLY A 49 -15.71 7.80 -18.02
C GLY A 49 -15.73 7.43 -19.50
N ALA A 50 -15.70 6.13 -19.81
CA ALA A 50 -16.10 5.60 -21.12
C ALA A 50 -16.46 4.09 -21.14
N SER A 51 -17.77 3.85 -21.20
CA SER A 51 -18.47 2.83 -22.01
C SER A 51 -18.43 1.31 -21.66
N SER A 52 -19.51 0.92 -20.98
CA SER A 52 -20.48 -0.15 -21.31
C SER A 52 -20.17 -1.62 -20.99
N LEU A 53 -20.88 -2.13 -19.98
CA LEU A 53 -21.82 -3.25 -20.17
C LEU A 53 -23.18 -2.91 -19.54
N ALA A 54 -24.22 -3.08 -20.34
CA ALA A 54 -25.59 -2.76 -19.96
C ALA A 54 -26.24 -3.96 -19.25
N GLY A 55 -26.52 -3.79 -17.96
CA GLY A 55 -27.74 -4.23 -17.29
C GLY A 55 -27.92 -5.72 -17.00
N CYS A 56 -27.98 -6.03 -15.70
CA CYS A 56 -29.01 -6.91 -15.15
C CYS A 56 -29.34 -6.46 -13.71
N ALA A 57 -30.53 -5.88 -13.53
CA ALA A 57 -31.09 -5.64 -12.22
C ALA A 57 -31.75 -6.91 -11.69
N GLY A 58 -31.39 -7.34 -10.47
CA GLY A 58 -32.16 -8.34 -9.72
C GLY A 58 -31.36 -9.10 -8.67
N PHE A 59 -31.46 -8.66 -7.42
CA PHE A 59 -30.91 -9.34 -6.25
C PHE A 59 -31.50 -10.74 -6.02
N GLY A 60 -30.59 -11.60 -5.58
CA GLY A 60 -30.80 -12.90 -4.98
C GLY A 60 -29.64 -13.78 -5.41
N ALA A 61 -28.71 -14.12 -4.50
CA ALA A 61 -27.68 -15.12 -4.74
C ALA A 61 -28.34 -16.33 -5.43
N SER A 62 -28.14 -16.47 -6.73
CA SER A 62 -28.71 -17.55 -7.50
C SER A 62 -27.84 -18.77 -7.28
N ASP A 63 -28.52 -19.87 -6.97
CA ASP A 63 -28.03 -21.26 -6.92
C ASP A 63 -27.58 -21.77 -8.33
N ASP A 64 -27.21 -20.86 -9.24
CA ASP A 64 -26.91 -21.09 -10.66
C ASP A 64 -25.39 -21.12 -10.92
N SER A 65 -24.59 -21.53 -9.93
CA SER A 65 -23.18 -21.85 -10.18
C SER A 65 -23.08 -23.02 -11.17
N PRO A 66 -22.17 -22.96 -12.16
CA PRO A 66 -22.08 -24.00 -13.18
C PRO A 66 -21.75 -25.36 -12.55
N GLU A 67 -22.58 -26.37 -12.86
CA GLU A 67 -22.46 -27.70 -12.26
C GLU A 67 -21.24 -28.47 -12.78
N THR A 68 -20.57 -29.22 -11.91
CA THR A 68 -19.48 -30.12 -12.28
C THR A 68 -19.69 -31.56 -11.81
N THR A 69 -19.08 -32.50 -12.52
CA THR A 69 -18.99 -33.92 -12.15
C THR A 69 -17.54 -34.34 -11.91
N ALA A 70 -17.30 -35.25 -10.96
CA ALA A 70 -15.98 -35.80 -10.70
C ALA A 70 -15.57 -36.80 -11.81
N ILE A 71 -14.28 -36.80 -12.15
CA ILE A 71 -13.63 -37.82 -12.96
C ILE A 71 -12.68 -38.60 -12.05
N ASP A 72 -12.81 -39.93 -12.03
CA ASP A 72 -12.04 -40.81 -11.15
C ASP A 72 -11.23 -41.87 -11.93
N GLY A 73 -10.34 -42.57 -11.21
CA GLY A 73 -9.61 -43.74 -11.70
C GLY A 73 -8.54 -43.41 -12.74
N ASP A 74 -8.32 -44.33 -13.69
CA ASP A 74 -7.23 -44.23 -14.68
C ASP A 74 -7.30 -42.94 -15.50
N ARG A 75 -8.51 -42.49 -15.84
CA ARG A 75 -8.71 -41.25 -16.61
C ARG A 75 -8.21 -40.02 -15.85
N ALA A 76 -8.57 -39.91 -14.58
CA ALA A 76 -8.14 -38.81 -13.72
C ALA A 76 -6.63 -38.80 -13.55
N ARG A 77 -6.04 -39.99 -13.34
CA ARG A 77 -4.59 -40.14 -13.21
C ARG A 77 -3.84 -39.75 -14.48
N THR A 78 -4.35 -40.11 -15.67
CA THR A 78 -3.72 -39.72 -16.94
C THR A 78 -3.68 -38.20 -17.10
N LEU A 79 -4.81 -37.52 -16.84
CA LEU A 79 -4.89 -36.05 -16.88
C LEU A 79 -3.93 -35.41 -15.87
N ALA A 80 -3.93 -35.91 -14.62
CA ALA A 80 -3.08 -35.38 -13.56
C ALA A 80 -1.57 -35.63 -13.81
N ALA A 81 -1.18 -36.76 -14.39
CA ALA A 81 0.22 -37.03 -14.68
C ALA A 81 0.76 -36.17 -15.83
N ALA A 82 -0.09 -35.85 -16.81
CA ALA A 82 0.28 -35.05 -17.97
C ALA A 82 0.61 -33.60 -17.60
N HIS A 83 -0.17 -33.00 -16.70
CA HIS A 83 -0.08 -31.58 -16.34
C HIS A 83 0.52 -31.33 -14.95
N ALA A 84 1.13 -32.35 -14.33
CA ALA A 84 1.73 -32.23 -13.01
C ALA A 84 2.80 -31.11 -13.00
N PRO A 85 2.71 -30.13 -12.09
CA PRO A 85 3.55 -28.94 -12.12
C PRO A 85 4.98 -29.17 -11.63
N ASP A 86 5.88 -28.25 -12.00
CA ASP A 86 7.18 -28.10 -11.36
C ASP A 86 7.04 -27.09 -10.21
N LEU A 87 7.59 -27.36 -9.02
CA LEU A 87 7.48 -26.48 -7.84
C LEU A 87 8.84 -25.90 -7.46
N TYR A 88 8.95 -24.57 -7.43
CA TYR A 88 10.15 -23.81 -7.11
C TYR A 88 10.01 -23.13 -5.75
N PHE A 89 10.79 -23.57 -4.78
CA PHE A 89 10.79 -23.04 -3.42
C PHE A 89 11.95 -22.06 -3.22
N GLY A 90 11.72 -21.02 -2.42
CA GLY A 90 12.75 -20.03 -2.11
C GLY A 90 13.81 -20.56 -1.14
N VAL A 91 15.01 -19.96 -1.17
CA VAL A 91 16.00 -20.14 -0.12
C VAL A 91 15.37 -19.74 1.22
N GLY A 92 15.45 -20.64 2.20
CA GLY A 92 14.85 -20.46 3.53
C GLY A 92 13.56 -21.25 3.75
N GLU A 93 12.98 -21.86 2.70
CA GLU A 93 11.80 -22.72 2.86
C GLU A 93 12.07 -23.93 3.78
N ARG A 94 11.08 -24.25 4.62
CA ARG A 94 11.09 -25.33 5.61
C ARG A 94 9.91 -26.28 5.47
N TRP A 95 8.78 -25.81 4.95
CA TRP A 95 7.50 -26.50 4.95
C TRP A 95 7.15 -26.94 3.52
N PHE A 96 7.75 -28.05 3.09
CA PHE A 96 7.54 -28.57 1.74
C PHE A 96 6.29 -29.47 1.68
N PRO A 97 5.66 -29.61 0.49
CA PRO A 97 4.52 -30.49 0.30
C PRO A 97 4.79 -31.93 0.74
N THR A 98 3.92 -32.48 1.58
CA THR A 98 4.07 -33.79 2.23
C THR A 98 2.72 -34.52 2.32
N ASP A 99 2.75 -35.84 2.48
CA ASP A 99 1.55 -36.64 2.73
C ASP A 99 1.13 -36.54 4.21
N PRO A 100 0.01 -35.87 4.55
CA PRO A 100 -0.45 -35.72 5.94
C PRO A 100 -0.77 -37.05 6.61
N ARG A 101 -1.09 -38.11 5.83
CA ARG A 101 -1.42 -39.44 6.37
C ARG A 101 -0.22 -40.08 7.07
N ALA A 102 1.01 -39.62 6.81
CA ALA A 102 2.21 -40.10 7.48
C ALA A 102 2.31 -39.65 8.95
N TYR A 103 1.53 -38.64 9.35
CA TYR A 103 1.53 -38.05 10.70
C TYR A 103 0.25 -38.35 11.47
N LEU A 104 -0.70 -39.03 10.83
CA LEU A 104 -1.94 -39.46 11.45
C LEU A 104 -1.73 -40.74 12.26
N ASP A 105 -2.26 -40.76 13.48
CA ASP A 105 -2.23 -41.95 14.33
C ASP A 105 -3.09 -43.09 13.74
N ASP A 106 -2.66 -44.33 13.98
CA ASP A 106 -3.33 -45.53 13.47
C ASP A 106 -4.82 -45.59 13.86
N GLY A 107 -5.70 -45.38 12.89
CA GLY A 107 -7.16 -45.54 13.04
C GLY A 107 -7.92 -44.26 13.41
N GLU A 108 -7.23 -43.14 13.52
CA GLU A 108 -7.83 -41.81 13.62
C GLU A 108 -8.11 -41.22 12.22
N ASP A 109 -9.00 -40.24 12.13
CA ASP A 109 -9.32 -39.47 10.92
C ASP A 109 -9.23 -37.96 11.14
N VAL A 110 -8.76 -37.52 12.32
CA VAL A 110 -8.49 -36.12 12.66
C VAL A 110 -6.99 -35.95 12.82
N LEU A 111 -6.39 -35.04 12.07
CA LEU A 111 -4.96 -34.73 12.18
C LEU A 111 -4.76 -33.46 13.02
N ASP A 112 -4.09 -33.62 14.15
CA ASP A 112 -3.74 -32.52 15.04
C ASP A 112 -2.44 -31.81 14.61
N GLY A 113 -2.39 -30.49 14.83
CA GLY A 113 -1.30 -29.58 14.48
C GLY A 113 0.02 -29.96 15.13
N PHE A 114 0.01 -30.38 16.39
CA PHE A 114 1.22 -30.87 17.05
C PHE A 114 1.74 -32.14 16.38
N ALA A 115 0.85 -33.09 16.08
CA ALA A 115 1.22 -34.35 15.47
C ALA A 115 1.83 -34.14 14.07
N ALA A 116 1.22 -33.29 13.25
CA ALA A 116 1.74 -32.93 11.94
C ALA A 116 3.08 -32.19 12.02
N PHE A 117 3.17 -31.16 12.85
CA PHE A 117 4.34 -30.28 12.93
C PHE A 117 5.56 -30.96 13.52
N ASP A 118 5.40 -31.63 14.67
CA ASP A 118 6.47 -32.41 15.31
C ASP A 118 6.84 -33.63 14.46
N GLY A 119 5.84 -34.31 13.90
CA GLY A 119 6.02 -35.48 13.04
C GLY A 119 6.79 -35.16 11.76
N TYR A 120 6.46 -34.05 11.10
CA TYR A 120 7.17 -33.56 9.92
C TYR A 120 8.62 -33.20 10.27
N SER A 121 8.83 -32.40 11.32
CA SER A 121 10.18 -31.96 11.74
C SER A 121 11.08 -33.14 12.05
N ARG A 122 10.55 -34.13 12.81
CA ARG A 122 11.28 -35.38 13.09
C ARG A 122 11.61 -36.16 11.82
N ALA A 123 10.66 -36.31 10.90
CA ALA A 123 10.88 -37.06 9.67
C ALA A 123 11.90 -36.36 8.75
N PHE A 124 11.87 -35.03 8.71
CA PHE A 124 12.83 -34.20 7.99
C PHE A 124 14.25 -34.42 8.53
N ASP A 125 14.45 -34.35 9.84
CA ASP A 125 15.75 -34.60 10.49
C ASP A 125 16.26 -36.04 10.29
N GLU A 126 15.37 -37.03 10.39
CA GLU A 126 15.72 -38.44 10.20
C GLU A 126 16.16 -38.75 8.76
N ALA A 127 15.52 -38.11 7.78
CA ALA A 127 15.81 -38.30 6.36
C ALA A 127 16.95 -37.40 5.84
N GLY A 128 17.10 -36.20 6.41
CA GLY A 128 17.97 -35.15 5.89
C GLY A 128 17.48 -34.50 4.59
N GLU A 129 16.22 -34.74 4.22
CA GLU A 129 15.55 -34.23 3.03
C GLU A 129 14.03 -34.10 3.27
N PRO A 130 13.29 -33.34 2.44
CA PRO A 130 11.84 -33.18 2.59
C PRO A 130 11.10 -34.53 2.59
N PRO A 131 10.33 -34.87 3.65
CA PRO A 131 9.72 -36.19 3.81
C PRO A 131 8.41 -36.32 3.01
N ASN A 132 8.06 -37.56 2.63
CA ASN A 132 6.76 -37.97 2.07
C ASN A 132 6.18 -37.09 0.95
N ARG A 133 7.04 -36.55 0.09
CA ARG A 133 6.72 -35.60 -1.00
C ARG A 133 5.54 -36.06 -1.86
N THR A 134 4.40 -35.38 -1.72
CA THR A 134 3.14 -35.79 -2.36
C THR A 134 2.33 -34.57 -2.79
N ALA A 135 1.76 -34.64 -3.98
CA ALA A 135 0.72 -33.74 -4.44
C ALA A 135 -0.57 -34.54 -4.63
N PHE A 136 -1.68 -34.03 -4.10
CA PHE A 136 -2.97 -34.67 -4.25
C PHE A 136 -3.72 -34.11 -5.45
N TYR A 137 -4.49 -34.92 -6.18
CA TYR A 137 -5.24 -34.44 -7.34
C TYR A 137 -6.74 -34.71 -7.25
N ASN A 138 -7.53 -33.76 -7.73
CA ASN A 138 -8.97 -33.86 -7.94
C ASN A 138 -9.30 -33.42 -9.37
N VAL A 139 -10.19 -34.12 -10.07
CA VAL A 139 -10.52 -33.81 -11.46
C VAL A 139 -12.01 -33.59 -11.60
N ARG A 140 -12.40 -32.42 -12.10
CA ARG A 140 -13.79 -32.01 -12.30
C ARG A 140 -14.05 -31.77 -13.79
N ARG A 141 -15.25 -32.05 -14.26
CA ARG A 141 -15.72 -31.68 -15.60
C ARG A 141 -17.00 -30.88 -15.47
N TYR A 142 -17.06 -29.74 -16.16
CA TYR A 142 -18.28 -28.96 -16.27
C TYR A 142 -19.32 -29.71 -17.12
N VAL A 143 -20.53 -29.84 -16.58
CA VAL A 143 -21.62 -30.59 -17.23
C VAL A 143 -21.90 -30.01 -18.62
N ASP A 144 -22.11 -30.88 -19.60
CA ASP A 144 -22.42 -30.51 -20.99
C ASP A 144 -21.36 -29.65 -21.72
N THR A 145 -20.13 -29.57 -21.19
CA THR A 145 -18.98 -28.91 -21.84
C THR A 145 -17.81 -29.87 -22.04
N ASP A 146 -16.82 -29.45 -22.85
CA ASP A 146 -15.52 -30.11 -22.97
C ASP A 146 -14.44 -29.48 -22.06
N LEU A 147 -14.85 -28.71 -21.05
CA LEU A 147 -13.93 -28.15 -20.06
C LEU A 147 -13.75 -29.10 -18.87
N VAL A 148 -12.51 -29.54 -18.68
CA VAL A 148 -12.06 -30.34 -17.53
C VAL A 148 -11.09 -29.53 -16.69
N VAL A 149 -11.15 -29.64 -15.38
CA VAL A 149 -10.19 -28.99 -14.48
C VAL A 149 -9.48 -30.05 -13.67
N VAL A 150 -8.15 -30.01 -13.69
CA VAL A 150 -7.30 -30.78 -12.77
C VAL A 150 -6.84 -29.83 -11.67
N GLN A 151 -7.18 -30.16 -10.43
CA GLN A 151 -6.71 -29.46 -9.24
C GLN A 151 -5.58 -30.26 -8.62
N TYR A 152 -4.45 -29.61 -8.33
CA TYR A 152 -3.34 -30.15 -7.55
C TYR A 152 -3.33 -29.45 -6.19
N TRP A 153 -3.54 -30.23 -5.13
CA TRP A 153 -3.58 -29.79 -3.75
C TRP A 153 -2.27 -30.18 -3.06
N PHE A 154 -1.62 -29.21 -2.43
CA PHE A 154 -0.34 -29.38 -1.73
C PHE A 154 -0.54 -29.16 -0.25
N TYR A 155 -0.21 -30.15 0.56
CA TYR A 155 -0.29 -30.04 2.02
C TYR A 155 1.07 -29.72 2.62
N SER A 156 1.14 -28.66 3.41
CA SER A 156 2.29 -28.35 4.27
C SER A 156 1.90 -28.54 5.73
N ALA A 157 2.86 -28.98 6.57
CA ALA A 157 2.59 -29.26 7.98
C ALA A 157 2.32 -27.98 8.80
N PHE A 158 2.79 -26.83 8.31
CA PHE A 158 2.75 -25.55 8.98
C PHE A 158 2.85 -24.42 7.96
N ASP A 159 2.20 -23.29 8.22
CA ASP A 159 2.37 -22.01 7.52
C ASP A 159 3.03 -21.01 8.46
N GLN A 160 4.08 -20.33 8.00
CA GLN A 160 4.73 -19.24 8.74
C GLN A 160 4.83 -17.98 7.89
N PHE A 161 3.76 -17.19 7.78
CA PHE A 161 3.77 -15.86 7.19
C PHE A 161 3.88 -14.70 8.21
N THR A 162 3.89 -13.47 7.71
CA THR A 162 3.91 -12.19 8.43
C THR A 162 2.74 -12.05 9.41
N VAL A 163 1.51 -12.30 8.96
CA VAL A 163 0.27 -12.17 9.76
C VAL A 163 -0.71 -13.34 9.60
N ASN A 164 -0.28 -14.39 8.92
CA ASN A 164 -1.05 -15.60 8.69
C ASN A 164 -0.12 -16.79 8.96
N PHE A 165 -0.14 -17.33 10.17
CA PHE A 165 0.70 -18.48 10.51
C PHE A 165 -0.15 -19.46 11.29
N HIS A 166 -0.29 -20.67 10.80
CA HIS A 166 -1.24 -21.61 11.35
C HIS A 166 -0.76 -23.04 11.20
N TRP A 167 -1.39 -23.92 11.99
CA TRP A 167 -1.23 -25.35 11.82
C TRP A 167 -1.80 -25.78 10.49
N HIS A 168 -1.07 -26.65 9.79
CA HIS A 168 -1.45 -27.18 8.50
C HIS A 168 -1.59 -26.10 7.42
N ASP A 169 -1.41 -26.47 6.18
CA ASP A 169 -1.70 -25.57 5.08
C ASP A 169 -2.03 -26.34 3.80
N TRP A 170 -2.89 -25.75 2.97
CA TRP A 170 -3.36 -26.33 1.72
C TRP A 170 -3.34 -25.29 0.60
N GLU A 171 -2.41 -25.47 -0.33
CA GLU A 171 -2.34 -24.69 -1.56
C GLU A 171 -2.94 -25.45 -2.75
N VAL A 172 -3.44 -24.73 -3.75
CA VAL A 172 -4.02 -25.33 -4.95
C VAL A 172 -3.55 -24.68 -6.25
N LEU A 173 -3.11 -25.51 -7.19
CA LEU A 173 -3.01 -25.16 -8.61
C LEU A 173 -4.17 -25.77 -9.37
N GLN A 174 -4.84 -24.98 -10.20
CA GLN A 174 -5.88 -25.46 -11.09
C GLN A 174 -5.46 -25.31 -12.56
N VAL A 175 -5.57 -26.40 -13.31
CA VAL A 175 -5.33 -26.45 -14.75
C VAL A 175 -6.64 -26.73 -15.45
N PHE A 176 -7.18 -25.72 -16.12
CA PHE A 176 -8.36 -25.82 -16.97
C PHE A 176 -7.92 -26.34 -18.33
N LEU A 177 -8.52 -27.43 -18.80
CA LEU A 177 -8.17 -28.19 -19.98
C LEU A 177 -9.34 -28.24 -20.95
N ASP A 178 -9.09 -27.88 -22.21
CA ASP A 178 -10.00 -28.18 -23.30
C ASP A 178 -9.73 -29.62 -23.79
N VAL A 179 -10.68 -30.53 -23.53
CA VAL A 179 -10.59 -31.94 -23.95
C VAL A 179 -11.39 -32.23 -25.22
N SER A 180 -11.79 -31.22 -25.98
CA SER A 180 -12.44 -31.39 -27.27
C SER A 180 -11.50 -32.06 -28.28
N GLU A 181 -12.06 -32.78 -29.26
CA GLU A 181 -11.24 -33.35 -30.35
C GLU A 181 -10.63 -32.26 -31.26
N GLU A 182 -11.10 -31.01 -31.15
CA GLU A 182 -10.67 -29.89 -31.98
C GLU A 182 -9.48 -29.14 -31.36
N SER A 183 -9.31 -29.16 -30.03
CA SER A 183 -8.23 -28.48 -29.32
C SER A 183 -6.88 -29.18 -29.49
N GLY A 184 -6.86 -30.53 -29.38
CA GLY A 184 -5.62 -31.29 -29.45
C GLY A 184 -5.78 -32.74 -29.03
N ASP A 185 -4.91 -33.22 -28.13
CA ASP A 185 -5.00 -34.59 -27.61
C ASP A 185 -6.04 -34.68 -26.50
N ALA A 186 -7.27 -35.08 -26.84
CA ALA A 186 -8.36 -35.28 -25.87
C ALA A 186 -8.00 -36.27 -24.74
N GLU A 187 -6.98 -37.13 -24.87
CA GLU A 187 -6.52 -38.02 -23.79
C GLU A 187 -5.70 -37.30 -22.71
N VAL A 188 -5.12 -36.14 -22.99
CA VAL A 188 -4.44 -35.33 -21.95
C VAL A 188 -5.07 -33.97 -21.76
N GLY A 189 -5.74 -33.43 -22.78
CA GLY A 189 -6.31 -32.10 -22.79
C GLY A 189 -5.27 -31.05 -23.12
N GLU A 190 -5.71 -29.94 -23.73
CA GLU A 190 -4.86 -28.78 -23.98
C GLU A 190 -5.13 -27.73 -22.89
N PRO A 191 -4.09 -27.22 -22.20
CA PRO A 191 -4.23 -26.15 -21.21
C PRO A 191 -4.89 -24.89 -21.78
N ASN A 192 -6.00 -24.49 -21.17
CA ASN A 192 -6.76 -23.29 -21.52
C ASN A 192 -6.54 -22.15 -20.51
N LEU A 193 -6.45 -22.46 -19.22
CA LEU A 193 -6.24 -21.49 -18.15
C LEU A 193 -5.50 -22.14 -16.98
N LEU A 194 -4.49 -21.46 -16.45
CA LEU A 194 -3.82 -21.81 -15.20
C LEU A 194 -4.28 -20.83 -14.12
N VAL A 195 -4.55 -21.35 -12.92
CA VAL A 195 -4.91 -20.55 -11.74
C VAL A 195 -4.13 -21.08 -10.54
N ALA A 196 -3.20 -20.30 -10.01
CA ALA A 196 -2.53 -20.60 -8.75
C ALA A 196 -3.19 -19.79 -7.62
N SER A 197 -3.50 -20.45 -6.49
CA SER A 197 -4.10 -19.78 -5.34
C SER A 197 -3.22 -18.67 -4.79
N ALA A 198 -3.85 -17.52 -4.60
CA ALA A 198 -3.37 -16.44 -3.76
C ALA A 198 -3.76 -16.72 -2.30
N HIS A 199 -2.85 -16.36 -1.40
CA HIS A 199 -2.93 -16.48 0.06
C HIS A 199 -4.31 -16.16 0.68
N SER A 200 -5.06 -15.20 0.12
CA SER A 200 -6.43 -14.85 0.54
C SER A 200 -7.40 -14.93 -0.64
N ARG A 201 -8.65 -15.32 -0.36
CA ARG A 201 -9.74 -15.35 -1.36
C ARG A 201 -10.29 -13.96 -1.68
N LYS A 202 -9.88 -12.94 -0.93
CA LYS A 202 -10.20 -11.53 -1.16
C LYS A 202 -9.18 -10.83 -2.06
N VAL A 203 -8.14 -11.56 -2.49
CA VAL A 203 -7.13 -11.07 -3.42
C VAL A 203 -7.27 -11.83 -4.74
N PRO A 204 -7.12 -11.16 -5.89
CA PRO A 204 -7.14 -11.84 -7.17
C PRO A 204 -6.05 -12.92 -7.25
N ASN A 205 -6.39 -14.08 -7.82
CA ASN A 205 -5.47 -15.19 -8.01
C ASN A 205 -4.46 -14.90 -9.13
N ASN A 206 -3.34 -15.62 -9.11
CA ASN A 206 -2.40 -15.60 -10.22
C ASN A 206 -2.93 -16.49 -11.35
N GLU A 207 -3.30 -15.86 -12.47
CA GLU A 207 -3.99 -16.53 -13.57
C GLU A 207 -3.33 -16.31 -14.91
N PHE A 208 -3.36 -17.32 -15.78
CA PHE A 208 -2.76 -17.26 -17.12
C PHE A 208 -3.59 -18.02 -18.17
N LEU A 209 -4.26 -17.27 -19.07
CA LEU A 209 -5.12 -17.80 -20.14
C LEU A 209 -4.35 -18.15 -21.43
N ASP A 210 -4.52 -19.34 -21.97
CA ASP A 210 -3.81 -19.85 -23.16
C ASP A 210 -2.28 -20.01 -22.96
N PRO A 211 -1.82 -20.76 -21.95
CA PRO A 211 -0.40 -21.04 -21.78
C PRO A 211 0.21 -21.78 -22.97
N GLU A 212 1.41 -21.36 -23.40
CA GLU A 212 2.20 -22.09 -24.41
C GLU A 212 2.96 -23.31 -23.82
N THR A 213 2.70 -23.66 -22.55
CA THR A 213 3.35 -24.74 -21.81
C THR A 213 2.32 -25.78 -21.35
N ASP A 214 2.66 -27.06 -21.52
CA ASP A 214 1.82 -28.17 -21.04
C ASP A 214 1.88 -28.34 -19.52
N ARG A 215 2.94 -27.84 -18.88
CA ARG A 215 3.17 -27.93 -17.43
C ARG A 215 3.43 -26.55 -16.84
N ALA A 216 2.68 -26.20 -15.82
CA ALA A 216 2.92 -24.99 -15.04
C ALA A 216 4.21 -25.12 -14.22
N ALA A 217 4.94 -24.02 -14.07
CA ALA A 217 5.85 -23.84 -12.96
C ALA A 217 5.13 -23.06 -11.86
N ILE A 218 5.29 -23.51 -10.62
CA ILE A 218 4.74 -22.86 -9.43
C ILE A 218 5.89 -22.35 -8.61
N ILE A 219 5.96 -21.05 -8.45
CA ILE A 219 6.98 -20.36 -7.68
C ILE A 219 6.35 -20.00 -6.34
N SER A 220 6.81 -20.63 -5.27
CA SER A 220 6.17 -20.53 -3.95
C SER A 220 7.00 -19.64 -3.01
N GLU A 221 6.35 -18.67 -2.36
CA GLU A 221 6.96 -17.81 -1.33
C GLU A 221 7.33 -18.62 -0.08
N VAL A 222 8.40 -18.19 0.60
CA VAL A 222 8.87 -18.87 1.81
C VAL A 222 7.80 -18.84 2.89
N GLY A 223 7.50 -19.99 3.48
CA GLY A 223 6.69 -20.10 4.69
C GLY A 223 5.18 -19.95 4.50
N SER A 224 4.73 -19.02 3.64
CA SER A 224 3.30 -18.76 3.37
C SER A 224 2.71 -19.54 2.21
N HIS A 225 3.57 -20.27 1.51
CA HIS A 225 3.32 -21.06 0.30
C HIS A 225 2.58 -20.37 -0.85
N SER A 226 2.39 -19.06 -0.73
CA SER A 226 1.68 -18.26 -1.70
C SER A 226 2.39 -18.37 -3.04
N SER A 227 1.60 -18.69 -4.06
CA SER A 227 2.13 -19.27 -5.27
C SER A 227 1.90 -18.36 -6.47
N ALA A 228 2.95 -18.17 -7.26
CA ALA A 228 2.88 -17.51 -8.55
C ALA A 228 3.16 -18.48 -9.70
N LEU A 229 2.63 -18.17 -10.87
CA LEU A 229 2.90 -18.91 -12.10
C LEU A 229 4.24 -18.47 -12.70
N GLY A 230 5.08 -19.42 -13.13
CA GLY A 230 6.30 -19.19 -13.93
C GLY A 230 6.08 -19.68 -15.35
N VAL A 231 5.42 -18.86 -16.16
CA VAL A 231 4.89 -19.25 -17.49
C VAL A 231 5.69 -18.64 -18.65
N ASN A 232 6.57 -17.68 -18.33
CA ASN A 232 7.57 -17.11 -19.22
C ASN A 232 8.79 -18.05 -19.48
N GLU A 233 9.79 -17.58 -20.24
CA GLU A 233 11.02 -18.33 -20.53
C GLU A 233 11.84 -18.69 -19.26
N THR A 234 11.73 -17.90 -18.19
CA THR A 234 12.44 -18.05 -16.91
C THR A 234 11.50 -18.62 -15.84
N ARG A 235 11.21 -19.92 -15.96
CA ARG A 235 10.21 -20.66 -15.15
C ARG A 235 10.37 -20.58 -13.63
N ASP A 236 11.52 -20.16 -13.11
CA ASP A 236 11.82 -20.07 -11.68
C ASP A 236 11.78 -18.65 -11.11
N VAL A 237 11.49 -17.64 -11.94
CA VAL A 237 11.40 -16.22 -11.55
C VAL A 237 10.04 -15.67 -11.94
N PHE A 238 9.44 -14.89 -11.04
CA PHE A 238 8.17 -14.23 -11.28
C PHE A 238 8.37 -12.85 -11.92
N GLU A 239 7.66 -12.58 -13.01
CA GLU A 239 7.66 -11.33 -13.77
C GLU A 239 6.24 -10.74 -13.89
N ARG A 240 5.89 -9.75 -13.06
CA ARG A 240 4.58 -9.07 -13.12
C ARG A 240 4.36 -8.23 -14.37
N LEU A 241 5.43 -7.70 -14.96
CA LEU A 241 5.37 -6.81 -16.12
C LEU A 241 6.19 -7.38 -17.27
N ALA A 242 5.67 -7.23 -18.49
CA ALA A 242 6.36 -7.64 -19.70
C ALA A 242 7.72 -6.95 -19.80
N THR A 243 8.79 -7.73 -19.88
CA THR A 243 10.09 -7.20 -20.32
C THR A 243 10.10 -7.07 -21.84
N SER A 244 11.14 -6.48 -22.44
CA SER A 244 11.22 -6.32 -23.91
C SER A 244 11.23 -7.63 -24.70
N THR A 245 11.28 -8.79 -24.01
CA THR A 245 11.37 -10.13 -24.58
C THR A 245 10.26 -11.08 -24.15
N ASP A 246 9.45 -10.77 -23.12
CA ASP A 246 8.57 -11.74 -22.46
C ASP A 246 7.17 -11.20 -22.11
N ILE A 247 6.20 -12.11 -21.97
CA ILE A 247 4.80 -11.84 -21.55
C ILE A 247 4.76 -11.85 -20.01
N PRO A 248 3.99 -10.98 -19.34
CA PRO A 248 3.90 -11.00 -17.88
C PRO A 248 3.30 -12.31 -17.37
N ASP A 249 3.79 -12.81 -16.23
CA ASP A 249 3.27 -14.03 -15.58
C ASP A 249 1.87 -13.83 -14.96
N VAL A 250 1.37 -12.59 -14.91
CA VAL A 250 0.05 -12.23 -14.38
C VAL A 250 -0.92 -11.83 -15.49
N SER A 251 -2.08 -12.48 -15.49
CA SER A 251 -3.33 -12.10 -16.15
C SER A 251 -3.27 -11.85 -17.66
N ASN A 252 -2.23 -12.35 -18.32
CA ASN A 252 -2.17 -12.56 -19.76
C ASN A 252 -2.72 -11.46 -20.69
N GLY A 253 -2.29 -10.22 -20.48
CA GLY A 253 -2.64 -9.17 -21.42
C GLY A 253 -1.82 -7.90 -21.28
N PRO A 254 -1.74 -7.08 -22.35
CA PRO A 254 -1.40 -5.68 -22.18
C PRO A 254 -2.42 -5.09 -21.20
N LEU A 255 -1.94 -4.60 -20.06
CA LEU A 255 -2.77 -3.84 -19.13
C LEU A 255 -3.49 -2.76 -19.92
N ALA A 256 -4.82 -2.69 -19.81
CA ALA A 256 -5.50 -1.49 -20.22
C ALA A 256 -4.85 -0.31 -19.46
N PRO A 257 -4.78 0.90 -20.05
CA PRO A 257 -4.44 2.07 -19.25
C PRO A 257 -5.32 2.00 -18.00
N LEU A 258 -4.73 2.24 -16.82
CA LEU A 258 -5.45 2.27 -15.54
C LEU A 258 -5.79 0.89 -14.92
N GLU A 259 -5.47 -0.23 -15.58
CA GLU A 259 -5.64 -1.59 -15.01
C GLU A 259 -4.43 -1.93 -14.13
N ILE A 260 -4.66 -2.14 -12.84
CA ILE A 260 -3.65 -2.70 -11.94
C ILE A 260 -3.73 -4.22 -12.07
N PRO A 261 -2.65 -4.94 -12.45
CA PRO A 261 -2.61 -6.39 -12.32
C PRO A 261 -2.63 -6.71 -10.83
N ALA A 262 -3.84 -6.82 -10.28
CA ALA A 262 -4.07 -6.98 -8.86
C ALA A 262 -3.90 -8.44 -8.40
N ALA A 263 -3.46 -9.33 -9.28
CA ALA A 263 -3.14 -10.70 -8.90
C ALA A 263 -2.02 -10.73 -7.87
N TYR A 264 -2.19 -11.55 -6.85
CA TYR A 264 -1.15 -11.79 -5.87
C TYR A 264 0.14 -12.29 -6.55
N GLY A 265 1.26 -11.62 -6.27
CA GLY A 265 2.58 -11.99 -6.79
C GLY A 265 3.49 -12.55 -5.70
N LEU A 266 4.80 -12.54 -5.95
CA LEU A 266 5.80 -12.91 -4.95
C LEU A 266 6.52 -11.65 -4.47
N PRO A 267 6.15 -11.10 -3.32
CA PRO A 267 6.65 -9.81 -2.85
C PRO A 267 8.17 -9.69 -2.89
N ARG A 268 8.87 -10.70 -2.37
CA ARG A 268 10.33 -10.72 -2.33
C ARG A 268 10.96 -11.01 -3.70
N GLY A 269 10.22 -11.62 -4.62
CA GLY A 269 10.59 -11.75 -6.03
C GLY A 269 10.47 -10.43 -6.79
N GLU A 270 9.64 -9.50 -6.30
CA GLU A 270 9.36 -8.20 -6.93
C GLU A 270 10.16 -7.04 -6.31
N GLY A 271 11.09 -7.33 -5.41
CA GLY A 271 11.96 -6.34 -4.77
C GLY A 271 11.43 -5.76 -3.45
N TYR A 272 10.27 -6.23 -2.97
CA TYR A 272 9.75 -5.90 -1.64
C TYR A 272 10.39 -6.77 -0.57
N ARG A 273 10.38 -6.29 0.66
CA ARG A 273 10.82 -7.05 1.83
C ARG A 273 9.61 -7.49 2.65
N LEU A 274 9.65 -8.73 3.09
CA LEU A 274 8.64 -9.35 3.93
C LEU A 274 9.28 -9.78 5.25
N PRO A 275 8.95 -9.12 6.38
CA PRO A 275 9.34 -9.59 7.70
C PRO A 275 8.40 -10.71 8.16
N PHE A 276 8.91 -11.93 8.31
CA PHE A 276 8.11 -13.04 8.82
C PHE A 276 7.95 -12.97 10.33
N SER A 277 6.77 -13.28 10.87
CA SER A 277 6.56 -13.37 12.31
C SER A 277 7.15 -14.64 12.88
N LEU A 278 7.62 -14.58 14.14
CA LEU A 278 7.90 -15.77 14.93
C LEU A 278 6.64 -16.16 15.74
N PRO A 279 6.04 -17.34 15.49
CA PRO A 279 4.83 -17.75 16.20
C PRO A 279 5.10 -18.09 17.68
N GLU A 280 4.14 -17.72 18.52
CA GLU A 280 4.06 -18.12 19.93
C GLU A 280 2.89 -19.05 20.20
N LEU A 281 3.03 -19.81 21.28
CA LEU A 281 1.98 -20.62 21.86
C LEU A 281 2.11 -20.59 23.38
N ASP A 282 1.02 -20.31 24.08
CA ASP A 282 0.98 -20.17 25.55
C ASP A 282 1.97 -19.12 26.10
N GLY A 283 2.24 -18.06 25.32
CA GLY A 283 3.13 -16.93 25.70
C GLY A 283 4.61 -17.27 25.68
N ALA A 284 5.02 -18.25 24.87
CA ALA A 284 6.40 -18.57 24.58
C ALA A 284 6.58 -18.93 23.10
N PRO A 285 7.78 -18.76 22.51
CA PRO A 285 8.04 -19.16 21.14
C PRO A 285 7.66 -20.62 20.88
N ILE A 286 7.01 -20.90 19.76
CA ILE A 286 6.42 -22.22 19.46
C ILE A 286 7.44 -23.37 19.55
N HIS A 287 8.70 -23.11 19.19
CA HIS A 287 9.79 -24.10 19.23
C HIS A 287 10.31 -24.41 20.64
N GLU A 288 9.84 -23.70 21.68
CA GLU A 288 10.12 -24.02 23.09
C GLU A 288 9.02 -24.85 23.75
N HIS A 289 7.91 -25.11 23.04
CA HIS A 289 6.76 -25.79 23.60
C HIS A 289 7.07 -27.27 23.92
N PRO A 290 6.73 -27.78 25.13
CA PRO A 290 7.11 -29.11 25.58
C PRO A 290 6.51 -30.27 24.75
N ASP A 291 5.38 -30.02 24.09
CA ASP A 291 4.71 -30.99 23.22
C ASP A 291 5.23 -30.99 21.77
N LEU A 292 6.24 -30.14 21.46
CA LEU A 292 6.94 -30.10 20.18
C LEU A 292 8.45 -30.44 20.33
N PRO A 293 8.81 -31.61 20.89
CA PRO A 293 10.19 -31.93 21.26
C PRO A 293 11.17 -32.04 20.08
N ASN A 294 10.69 -32.21 18.85
CA ASN A 294 11.51 -32.27 17.64
C ASN A 294 11.56 -30.94 16.89
N VAL A 295 10.76 -29.95 17.28
CA VAL A 295 10.78 -28.62 16.67
C VAL A 295 11.88 -27.79 17.34
N THR A 296 12.68 -27.12 16.54
CA THR A 296 13.76 -26.23 17.03
C THR A 296 13.73 -24.95 16.20
N ARG A 297 14.49 -23.92 16.61
CA ARG A 297 14.57 -22.67 15.85
C ARG A 297 15.01 -22.88 14.38
N ASP A 298 15.80 -23.92 14.10
CA ASP A 298 16.29 -24.23 12.75
C ASP A 298 15.19 -24.80 11.83
N HIS A 299 14.10 -25.30 12.40
CA HIS A 299 12.92 -25.78 11.65
C HIS A 299 12.01 -24.64 11.19
N LEU A 300 12.09 -23.46 11.82
CA LEU A 300 11.33 -22.26 11.44
C LEU A 300 12.04 -21.46 10.33
N VAL A 301 11.33 -20.49 9.73
CA VAL A 301 11.89 -19.53 8.76
C VAL A 301 13.17 -18.88 9.32
N PRO A 302 14.26 -18.73 8.53
CA PRO A 302 15.56 -18.25 9.03
C PRO A 302 15.50 -16.91 9.78
N ALA A 303 16.36 -16.75 10.79
CA ALA A 303 16.38 -15.56 11.65
C ALA A 303 16.63 -14.24 10.92
N GLU A 304 17.35 -14.28 9.80
CA GLU A 304 17.59 -13.13 8.92
C GLU A 304 16.35 -12.68 8.13
N MET A 305 15.26 -13.46 8.15
CA MET A 305 13.98 -13.15 7.50
C MET A 305 12.86 -12.90 8.52
N THR A 306 13.08 -13.23 9.80
CA THR A 306 12.06 -13.07 10.85
C THR A 306 12.25 -11.80 11.66
N VAL A 307 11.16 -11.21 12.12
CA VAL A 307 11.16 -10.17 13.15
C VAL A 307 10.49 -10.71 14.41
N ASP A 308 11.08 -10.39 15.57
CA ASP A 308 10.51 -10.76 16.87
C ASP A 308 9.24 -9.94 17.17
N SER A 309 9.13 -8.72 16.62
CA SER A 309 7.97 -7.85 16.81
C SER A 309 7.83 -6.80 15.71
N PHE A 310 6.60 -6.61 15.22
CA PHE A 310 6.24 -5.44 14.40
C PHE A 310 6.20 -4.16 15.24
N SER A 311 5.77 -4.30 16.51
CA SER A 311 5.74 -3.20 17.46
C SER A 311 7.17 -2.76 17.82
N GLY A 312 7.44 -1.45 17.73
CA GLY A 312 8.74 -0.89 18.07
C GLY A 312 9.79 -0.92 16.96
N ILE A 313 9.45 -1.40 15.76
CA ILE A 313 10.28 -1.15 14.56
C ILE A 313 10.16 0.36 14.23
N PRO A 314 11.25 1.14 14.31
CA PRO A 314 11.20 2.60 14.14
C PRO A 314 10.94 3.00 12.68
N SER A 315 11.46 2.22 11.73
CA SER A 315 11.36 2.46 10.29
C SER A 315 11.38 1.14 9.52
N PRO A 316 10.84 1.11 8.29
CA PRO A 316 10.78 -0.11 7.47
C PRO A 316 12.15 -0.80 7.35
N PRO A 317 12.28 -2.11 7.63
CA PRO A 317 13.55 -2.82 7.53
C PRO A 317 14.14 -2.81 6.11
N ASP A 318 15.42 -2.44 5.98
CA ASP A 318 16.12 -2.33 4.68
C ASP A 318 17.13 -3.46 4.40
N ASP A 319 17.37 -4.33 5.38
CA ASP A 319 18.39 -5.39 5.35
C ASP A 319 17.81 -6.80 5.20
N LEU A 320 16.48 -6.96 5.16
CA LEU A 320 15.85 -8.26 4.91
C LEU A 320 16.16 -8.75 3.48
N PRO A 321 16.45 -10.06 3.31
CA PRO A 321 16.82 -10.62 2.02
C PRO A 321 15.62 -10.74 1.08
N LEU A 322 15.86 -10.42 -0.20
CA LEU A 322 14.94 -10.68 -1.30
C LEU A 322 14.82 -12.18 -1.59
N ARG A 323 13.90 -12.55 -2.48
CA ARG A 323 13.72 -13.94 -2.88
C ARG A 323 14.90 -14.41 -3.72
N GLU A 324 15.39 -15.60 -3.40
CA GLU A 324 16.33 -16.36 -4.23
C GLU A 324 15.76 -17.77 -4.42
N THR A 325 15.83 -18.31 -5.63
CA THR A 325 15.39 -19.68 -5.93
C THR A 325 16.26 -20.69 -5.17
N GLY A 326 15.62 -21.59 -4.43
CA GLY A 326 16.26 -22.61 -3.61
C GLY A 326 16.16 -24.01 -4.24
N VAL A 327 15.01 -24.67 -4.05
CA VAL A 327 14.83 -26.11 -4.33
C VAL A 327 13.75 -26.33 -5.38
N LEU A 328 14.00 -27.25 -6.31
CA LEU A 328 13.05 -27.67 -7.35
C LEU A 328 12.47 -29.06 -7.08
N PHE A 329 11.14 -29.16 -7.03
CA PHE A 329 10.41 -30.42 -7.03
C PHE A 329 9.76 -30.66 -8.39
N ALA A 330 9.79 -31.91 -8.86
CA ALA A 330 9.06 -32.34 -10.06
C ALA A 330 8.36 -33.67 -9.83
N PHE A 331 7.29 -33.93 -10.57
CA PHE A 331 6.59 -35.21 -10.51
C PHE A 331 7.53 -36.34 -10.94
N GLU A 332 7.58 -37.44 -10.20
CA GLU A 332 8.59 -38.50 -10.37
C GLU A 332 8.61 -39.18 -11.76
N ASP A 333 7.48 -39.20 -12.47
CA ASP A 333 7.37 -39.76 -13.83
C ASP A 333 7.46 -38.69 -14.94
N ALA A 334 7.76 -37.43 -14.61
CA ALA A 334 7.92 -36.35 -15.58
C ALA A 334 9.31 -36.36 -16.25
N GLU A 335 9.46 -35.65 -17.37
CA GLU A 335 10.78 -35.45 -17.98
C GLU A 335 11.64 -34.47 -17.15
N SER A 336 11.02 -33.48 -16.49
CA SER A 336 11.69 -32.46 -15.66
C SER A 336 12.35 -33.03 -14.40
N THR A 337 12.00 -34.25 -13.97
CA THR A 337 12.61 -34.91 -12.80
C THR A 337 14.13 -35.07 -12.92
N ALA A 338 14.68 -35.08 -14.14
CA ALA A 338 16.12 -35.17 -14.34
C ALA A 338 16.88 -33.94 -13.83
N ASP A 339 16.22 -32.78 -13.81
CA ASP A 339 16.78 -31.50 -13.40
C ASP A 339 16.29 -31.06 -12.00
N ALA A 340 15.34 -31.79 -11.42
CA ALA A 340 14.80 -31.52 -10.08
C ALA A 340 15.70 -32.04 -8.96
N ASP A 341 15.71 -31.32 -7.84
CA ASP A 341 16.37 -31.77 -6.62
C ASP A 341 15.63 -32.95 -5.98
N TYR A 342 14.29 -32.93 -6.04
CA TYR A 342 13.45 -33.98 -5.48
C TYR A 342 12.27 -34.36 -6.38
N GLY A 343 11.95 -35.65 -6.38
CA GLY A 343 10.72 -36.18 -6.98
C GLY A 343 9.57 -36.20 -5.97
N TYR A 344 8.35 -35.85 -6.41
CA TYR A 344 7.12 -36.05 -5.65
C TYR A 344 6.17 -37.04 -6.33
N SER A 345 5.28 -37.64 -5.53
CA SER A 345 4.28 -38.60 -6.00
C SER A 345 2.88 -37.98 -6.15
N LEU A 346 2.03 -38.54 -7.01
CA LEU A 346 0.64 -38.14 -7.16
C LEU A 346 -0.30 -39.10 -6.43
N ALA A 347 -1.21 -38.54 -5.61
CA ALA A 347 -2.26 -39.29 -4.92
C ALA A 347 -3.65 -38.72 -5.23
N PRO A 348 -4.70 -39.52 -5.40
CA PRO A 348 -6.06 -38.98 -5.53
C PRO A 348 -6.49 -38.31 -4.22
N MET A 349 -7.14 -37.14 -4.29
CA MET A 349 -7.75 -36.49 -3.12
C MET A 349 -8.77 -37.39 -2.42
N ALA A 350 -9.45 -38.27 -3.17
CA ALA A 350 -10.38 -39.25 -2.63
C ALA A 350 -9.74 -40.27 -1.65
N ASP A 351 -8.41 -40.45 -1.72
CA ASP A 351 -7.66 -41.37 -0.87
C ASP A 351 -7.08 -40.69 0.39
N LEU A 352 -7.35 -39.39 0.61
CA LEU A 352 -6.80 -38.64 1.75
C LEU A 352 -7.29 -39.20 3.09
N GLY A 353 -8.60 -39.44 3.22
CA GLY A 353 -9.19 -40.11 4.38
C GLY A 353 -9.12 -39.35 5.71
N ILE A 354 -8.70 -38.08 5.70
CA ILE A 354 -8.70 -37.19 6.86
C ILE A 354 -9.98 -36.35 6.83
N ALA A 355 -10.74 -36.39 7.91
CA ALA A 355 -12.01 -35.70 8.06
C ALA A 355 -11.87 -34.27 8.60
N GLU A 356 -10.82 -34.00 9.39
CA GLU A 356 -10.63 -32.70 10.05
C GLU A 356 -9.14 -32.45 10.35
N PHE A 357 -8.76 -31.17 10.29
CA PHE A 357 -7.45 -30.65 10.70
C PHE A 357 -7.67 -29.73 11.90
N THR A 358 -6.91 -29.91 12.98
CA THR A 358 -7.13 -29.19 14.24
C THR A 358 -5.84 -28.66 14.83
N GLY A 359 -5.89 -27.54 15.54
CA GLY A 359 -4.78 -27.07 16.36
C GLY A 359 -5.20 -25.89 17.22
N PRO A 360 -4.49 -25.58 18.32
CA PRO A 360 -4.77 -24.40 19.13
C PRO A 360 -4.49 -23.12 18.35
N GLN A 361 -5.17 -22.03 18.69
CA GLN A 361 -4.82 -20.71 18.16
C GLN A 361 -3.40 -20.34 18.60
N LEU A 362 -2.56 -19.94 17.64
CA LEU A 362 -1.24 -19.37 17.85
C LEU A 362 -1.35 -17.88 18.19
N SER A 363 -0.26 -17.28 18.64
CA SER A 363 -0.17 -15.84 18.90
C SER A 363 1.11 -15.25 18.33
N PHE A 364 1.19 -13.93 18.28
CA PHE A 364 2.42 -13.22 17.93
C PHE A 364 3.35 -13.14 19.15
N GLU A 365 4.66 -12.99 18.94
CA GLU A 365 5.65 -12.77 20.01
C GLU A 365 5.48 -11.45 20.79
N PHE A 366 4.64 -10.56 20.26
CA PHE A 366 4.27 -9.30 20.91
C PHE A 366 2.78 -9.28 21.24
N ALA A 367 2.43 -8.56 22.32
CA ALA A 367 1.06 -8.50 22.80
C ALA A 367 0.15 -7.72 21.82
N ILE A 368 -0.74 -8.44 21.13
CA ILE A 368 -1.91 -7.87 20.48
C ILE A 368 -3.10 -8.03 21.46
N PRO A 369 -3.94 -7.01 21.69
CA PRO A 369 -5.11 -7.20 22.55
C PRO A 369 -6.01 -8.32 22.00
N SER A 370 -6.44 -9.22 22.89
CA SER A 370 -7.10 -10.49 22.53
C SER A 370 -8.33 -10.32 21.65
N PHE A 371 -9.09 -9.23 21.79
CA PHE A 371 -10.26 -8.97 20.96
C PHE A 371 -9.91 -8.67 19.48
N ALA A 372 -8.69 -8.18 19.22
CA ALA A 372 -8.17 -7.99 17.88
C ALA A 372 -7.59 -9.31 17.33
N GLU A 373 -6.91 -10.11 18.17
CA GLU A 373 -6.46 -11.47 17.78
C GLU A 373 -7.64 -12.40 17.45
N ASP A 374 -8.75 -12.30 18.18
CA ASP A 374 -9.97 -13.07 17.92
C ASP A 374 -10.57 -12.77 16.55
N ALA A 375 -10.41 -11.53 16.04
CA ALA A 375 -10.82 -11.16 14.68
C ALA A 375 -9.90 -11.78 13.61
N PHE A 376 -8.65 -12.12 13.96
CA PHE A 376 -7.69 -12.82 13.11
C PHE A 376 -7.62 -14.32 13.37
N ALA A 377 -8.43 -14.88 14.28
CA ALA A 377 -8.30 -16.26 14.74
C ALA A 377 -8.30 -17.29 13.60
N SER A 378 -9.02 -17.05 12.50
CA SER A 378 -9.01 -17.94 11.33
C SER A 378 -7.66 -18.02 10.61
N HIS A 379 -6.81 -17.00 10.75
CA HIS A 379 -5.47 -16.89 10.12
C HIS A 379 -4.33 -17.38 11.03
N ILE A 380 -4.64 -17.68 12.31
CA ILE A 380 -3.64 -18.12 13.28
C ILE A 380 -4.02 -19.42 14.01
N THR A 381 -5.07 -20.11 13.56
CA THR A 381 -5.50 -21.39 14.14
C THR A 381 -5.17 -22.54 13.21
N THR A 382 -6.08 -22.90 12.30
CA THR A 382 -5.93 -24.06 11.42
C THR A 382 -6.67 -23.81 10.12
N THR A 383 -6.25 -24.49 9.05
CA THR A 383 -7.00 -24.52 7.79
C THR A 383 -8.17 -25.51 7.88
N GLY A 384 -9.22 -25.24 7.09
CA GLY A 384 -10.32 -26.18 6.87
C GLY A 384 -9.96 -27.26 5.83
N THR A 385 -10.80 -28.29 5.69
CA THR A 385 -10.52 -29.33 4.70
C THR A 385 -10.73 -28.81 3.26
N PRO A 386 -9.88 -29.17 2.29
CA PRO A 386 -10.09 -28.81 0.89
C PRO A 386 -11.49 -29.14 0.37
N THR A 387 -12.06 -30.27 0.78
CA THR A 387 -13.37 -30.76 0.34
C THR A 387 -14.56 -29.89 0.73
N GLU A 388 -14.42 -29.07 1.77
CA GLU A 388 -15.47 -28.15 2.23
C GLU A 388 -15.43 -26.81 1.51
N GLN A 389 -14.34 -26.51 0.78
CA GLN A 389 -14.19 -25.25 0.07
C GLN A 389 -15.04 -25.23 -1.21
N PRO A 390 -15.73 -24.13 -1.54
CA PRO A 390 -16.52 -24.02 -2.78
C PRO A 390 -15.71 -24.39 -4.03
N ARG A 391 -14.45 -23.93 -4.11
CA ARG A 391 -13.51 -24.21 -5.21
C ARG A 391 -13.29 -25.69 -5.49
N TYR A 392 -13.40 -26.57 -4.50
CA TYR A 392 -13.19 -28.02 -4.68
C TYR A 392 -14.23 -28.66 -5.61
N THR A 393 -15.46 -28.15 -5.57
CA THR A 393 -16.55 -28.62 -6.44
C THR A 393 -16.85 -27.68 -7.58
N ASN A 394 -16.53 -26.39 -7.45
CA ASN A 394 -16.70 -25.39 -8.49
C ASN A 394 -15.41 -24.61 -8.75
N PRO A 395 -14.48 -25.16 -9.56
CA PRO A 395 -13.20 -24.53 -9.89
C PRO A 395 -13.23 -23.06 -10.33
N VAL A 396 -14.26 -22.63 -11.09
CA VAL A 396 -14.39 -21.24 -11.55
C VAL A 396 -14.58 -20.22 -10.42
N ALA A 397 -14.81 -20.67 -9.19
CA ALA A 397 -14.81 -19.80 -8.01
C ALA A 397 -13.46 -19.09 -7.81
N ASP A 398 -12.36 -19.64 -8.32
CA ASP A 398 -11.02 -19.05 -8.21
C ASP A 398 -10.60 -18.24 -9.44
N VAL A 399 -11.43 -18.14 -10.48
CA VAL A 399 -11.11 -17.34 -11.67
C VAL A 399 -11.56 -15.90 -11.43
N THR A 400 -10.69 -15.09 -10.87
CA THR A 400 -10.94 -13.72 -10.43
C THR A 400 -10.83 -12.67 -11.55
N ASP A 401 -10.08 -12.93 -12.63
CA ASP A 401 -9.94 -11.96 -13.73
C ASP A 401 -11.21 -11.93 -14.64
N PRO A 402 -11.89 -10.78 -14.79
CA PRO A 402 -13.10 -10.68 -15.62
C PRO A 402 -12.91 -11.05 -17.09
N ARG A 403 -11.72 -10.85 -17.66
CA ARG A 403 -11.37 -11.22 -19.05
C ARG A 403 -11.24 -12.73 -19.17
N HIS A 404 -10.64 -13.40 -18.19
CA HIS A 404 -10.56 -14.86 -18.15
C HIS A 404 -11.94 -15.48 -17.97
N ARG A 405 -12.77 -14.93 -17.06
CA ARG A 405 -14.18 -15.34 -16.91
C ARG A 405 -14.94 -15.19 -18.23
N SER A 406 -14.80 -14.05 -18.90
CA SER A 406 -15.41 -13.82 -20.21
C SER A 406 -14.94 -14.83 -21.27
N ALA A 407 -13.64 -15.15 -21.31
CA ALA A 407 -13.10 -16.15 -22.23
C ALA A 407 -13.68 -17.56 -21.96
N LEU A 408 -13.83 -17.95 -20.69
CA LEU A 408 -14.48 -19.21 -20.32
C LEU A 408 -15.96 -19.24 -20.74
N SER A 409 -16.71 -18.15 -20.52
CA SER A 409 -18.09 -18.01 -21.00
C SER A 409 -18.20 -18.14 -22.52
N GLU A 410 -17.34 -17.45 -23.27
CA GLU A 410 -17.40 -17.44 -24.74
C GLU A 410 -17.04 -18.80 -25.37
N ARG A 411 -16.06 -19.51 -24.78
CA ARG A 411 -15.54 -20.78 -25.33
C ARG A 411 -16.37 -22.00 -24.93
N PHE A 412 -16.87 -22.01 -23.69
CA PHE A 412 -17.50 -23.19 -23.10
C PHE A 412 -18.96 -22.98 -22.70
N ASP A 413 -19.56 -21.82 -23.01
CA ASP A 413 -20.96 -21.47 -22.68
C ASP A 413 -21.24 -21.56 -21.16
N LEU A 414 -20.24 -21.19 -20.35
CA LEU A 414 -20.32 -21.19 -18.89
C LEU A 414 -20.86 -19.87 -18.35
N ASP A 415 -21.82 -19.92 -17.42
CA ASP A 415 -22.21 -18.76 -16.63
C ASP A 415 -21.21 -18.57 -15.49
N VAL A 416 -20.37 -17.54 -15.60
CA VAL A 416 -19.39 -17.17 -14.59
C VAL A 416 -19.59 -15.71 -14.14
N SER A 417 -20.78 -15.14 -14.28
CA SER A 417 -21.08 -13.80 -13.77
C SER A 417 -21.09 -13.75 -12.22
N GLY A 418 -20.73 -12.60 -11.60
CA GLY A 418 -21.01 -12.35 -10.17
C GLY A 418 -19.85 -11.99 -9.22
N LEU A 419 -18.77 -11.36 -9.68
CA LEU A 419 -17.84 -10.69 -8.76
C LEU A 419 -18.40 -9.30 -8.39
N ALA A 420 -18.44 -8.98 -7.09
CA ALA A 420 -18.82 -7.67 -6.57
C ALA A 420 -17.65 -6.68 -6.65
N GLY A 421 -17.94 -5.38 -6.52
CA GLY A 421 -16.96 -4.31 -6.76
C GLY A 421 -15.71 -4.39 -5.87
N ASP A 422 -14.62 -3.83 -6.37
CA ASP A 422 -13.30 -3.90 -5.71
C ASP A 422 -13.01 -2.62 -4.92
N VAL A 423 -12.21 -2.71 -3.85
CA VAL A 423 -11.54 -1.56 -3.22
C VAL A 423 -10.06 -1.61 -3.59
N VAL A 424 -9.52 -0.51 -4.13
CA VAL A 424 -8.13 -0.44 -4.61
C VAL A 424 -7.37 0.77 -4.08
N GLY A 425 -6.07 0.62 -3.82
CA GLY A 425 -5.17 1.70 -3.42
C GLY A 425 -3.70 1.34 -3.64
N VAL A 426 -2.82 2.33 -3.55
CA VAL A 426 -1.37 2.19 -3.66
C VAL A 426 -0.71 2.80 -2.45
N LEU A 427 0.04 1.99 -1.71
CA LEU A 427 0.82 2.42 -0.57
C LEU A 427 1.97 3.32 -1.01
N ARG A 428 2.14 4.39 -0.23
CA ARG A 428 3.21 5.38 -0.38
C ARG A 428 3.85 5.64 0.97
N GLU A 429 5.17 5.75 0.99
CA GLU A 429 5.90 6.11 2.21
C GLU A 429 6.18 7.62 2.26
N ALA A 430 5.76 8.24 3.36
CA ALA A 430 6.14 9.53 3.91
C ALA A 430 7.65 9.73 4.07
N THR A 431 8.31 10.65 3.36
CA THR A 431 9.72 11.01 3.63
C THR A 431 9.92 12.51 3.69
N ALA A 432 10.96 12.99 4.38
CA ALA A 432 11.31 14.42 4.39
C ALA A 432 11.66 14.92 2.99
N SER A 433 11.15 16.09 2.59
CA SER A 433 11.42 16.62 1.25
C SER A 433 12.75 17.38 1.15
N ASP A 434 13.60 16.94 0.23
CA ASP A 434 14.83 17.64 -0.12
C ASP A 434 14.58 18.97 -0.84
N ASP A 435 13.35 19.23 -1.32
CA ASP A 435 12.95 20.49 -1.95
C ASP A 435 12.39 21.50 -0.94
N ALA A 436 11.94 21.04 0.24
CA ALA A 436 11.43 21.88 1.30
C ALA A 436 12.55 22.56 2.11
N PRO A 437 12.42 23.85 2.48
CA PRO A 437 13.37 24.48 3.39
C PRO A 437 13.12 24.01 4.83
N GLY A 438 14.07 23.29 5.43
CA GLY A 438 13.90 22.74 6.79
C GLY A 438 12.74 21.73 6.86
N SER A 439 12.11 21.62 8.02
CA SER A 439 10.95 20.77 8.31
C SER A 439 9.64 21.40 7.80
N ASN A 440 9.57 21.68 6.49
CA ASN A 440 8.42 22.35 5.87
C ASN A 440 7.72 21.53 4.77
N GLY A 441 8.02 20.24 4.63
CA GLY A 441 7.46 19.47 3.54
C GLY A 441 7.91 18.03 3.50
N VAL A 442 7.09 17.21 2.86
CA VAL A 442 7.34 15.79 2.65
C VAL A 442 7.28 15.45 1.17
N ASP A 443 7.93 14.35 0.80
CA ASP A 443 7.80 13.68 -0.48
C ASP A 443 7.24 12.27 -0.25
N THR A 444 6.59 11.71 -1.26
CA THR A 444 6.08 10.34 -1.23
C THR A 444 6.89 9.44 -2.17
N SER A 445 7.27 8.26 -1.69
CA SER A 445 7.98 7.24 -2.48
C SER A 445 7.26 5.89 -2.45
N ASP A 446 7.68 4.97 -3.32
CA ASP A 446 7.24 3.58 -3.23
C ASP A 446 7.75 2.97 -1.90
N PRO A 447 6.93 2.21 -1.17
CA PRO A 447 7.34 1.56 0.07
C PRO A 447 8.33 0.43 -0.22
N THR A 448 9.20 0.15 0.75
CA THR A 448 10.21 -0.92 0.65
C THR A 448 9.77 -2.25 1.26
N VAL A 449 8.72 -2.20 2.07
CA VAL A 449 8.14 -3.30 2.84
C VAL A 449 6.66 -3.39 2.51
N GLU A 450 6.10 -4.60 2.53
CA GLU A 450 4.66 -4.77 2.31
C GLU A 450 3.83 -4.27 3.49
N GLY A 451 2.70 -3.65 3.16
CA GLY A 451 1.63 -3.37 4.11
C GLY A 451 0.61 -4.49 4.14
N ILE A 452 -0.29 -4.42 5.12
CA ILE A 452 -1.43 -5.32 5.28
C ILE A 452 -2.65 -4.43 5.41
N ALA A 453 -3.65 -4.69 4.57
CA ALA A 453 -4.92 -4.00 4.56
C ALA A 453 -6.02 -4.87 5.18
N LEU A 454 -6.97 -4.22 5.84
CA LEU A 454 -8.13 -4.84 6.47
C LEU A 454 -9.34 -3.95 6.23
N LEU A 455 -10.46 -4.54 5.78
CA LEU A 455 -11.77 -3.91 5.86
C LEU A 455 -12.46 -4.37 7.15
N GLU A 456 -12.67 -3.46 8.10
CA GLU A 456 -13.16 -3.82 9.45
C GLU A 456 -14.57 -4.45 9.43
N SER A 457 -15.39 -4.10 8.44
CA SER A 457 -16.73 -4.66 8.22
C SER A 457 -16.74 -6.12 7.74
N ASP A 458 -15.64 -6.55 7.11
CA ASP A 458 -15.44 -7.89 6.53
C ASP A 458 -13.99 -8.30 6.82
N PRO A 459 -13.69 -8.68 8.08
CA PRO A 459 -12.33 -8.68 8.62
C PRO A 459 -11.49 -9.85 8.10
N GLU A 460 -11.07 -9.76 6.83
CA GLU A 460 -10.05 -10.58 6.21
C GLU A 460 -8.83 -9.69 5.91
N ALA A 461 -7.70 -9.97 6.56
CA ALA A 461 -6.47 -9.23 6.31
C ALA A 461 -5.85 -9.68 5.00
N VAL A 462 -5.57 -8.72 4.13
CA VAL A 462 -4.90 -8.97 2.85
C VAL A 462 -3.55 -8.26 2.82
N PRO A 463 -2.46 -8.96 2.48
CA PRO A 463 -1.19 -8.29 2.20
C PRO A 463 -1.33 -7.38 0.97
N SER A 464 -0.64 -6.23 0.98
CA SER A 464 -0.36 -5.49 -0.24
C SER A 464 0.57 -6.32 -1.13
N PHE A 465 0.53 -6.14 -2.43
CA PHE A 465 1.45 -6.79 -3.37
C PHE A 465 2.06 -5.72 -4.27
N ASN A 466 3.40 -5.58 -4.24
CA ASN A 466 4.09 -4.49 -4.93
C ASN A 466 3.51 -3.10 -4.57
N GLY A 467 3.18 -2.92 -3.29
CA GLY A 467 2.57 -1.70 -2.75
C GLY A 467 1.10 -1.50 -3.12
N VAL A 468 0.46 -2.39 -3.88
CA VAL A 468 -0.96 -2.29 -4.20
C VAL A 468 -1.79 -2.98 -3.13
N VAL A 469 -2.85 -2.32 -2.68
CA VAL A 469 -3.94 -2.91 -1.90
C VAL A 469 -5.11 -3.13 -2.84
N ALA A 470 -5.60 -4.37 -2.96
CA ALA A 470 -6.84 -4.67 -3.67
C ALA A 470 -7.66 -5.68 -2.87
N LEU A 471 -8.92 -5.34 -2.60
CA LEU A 471 -9.88 -6.22 -1.96
C LEU A 471 -11.03 -6.47 -2.93
N GLN A 472 -11.31 -7.74 -3.19
CA GLN A 472 -12.40 -8.17 -4.06
C GLN A 472 -13.66 -8.52 -3.30
N ASP A 473 -14.78 -8.51 -4.03
CA ASP A 473 -16.10 -8.88 -3.51
C ASP A 473 -16.46 -8.09 -2.25
N VAL A 474 -16.25 -6.77 -2.28
CA VAL A 474 -16.58 -5.88 -1.16
C VAL A 474 -18.09 -5.63 -1.16
N PRO A 475 -18.81 -5.88 -0.05
CA PRO A 475 -20.25 -5.60 0.04
C PRO A 475 -20.55 -4.11 -0.19
N GLU A 476 -21.70 -3.76 -0.75
CA GLU A 476 -22.17 -2.35 -0.78
C GLU A 476 -22.32 -1.80 0.65
N GLY A 477 -21.82 -0.59 0.91
CA GLY A 477 -22.00 0.08 2.19
C GLY A 477 -20.81 0.95 2.63
N ASP A 478 -20.87 1.37 3.90
CA ASP A 478 -19.77 2.10 4.55
C ASP A 478 -18.80 1.09 5.18
N HIS A 479 -17.51 1.31 4.97
CA HIS A 479 -16.41 0.48 5.46
C HIS A 479 -15.34 1.35 6.11
N THR A 480 -14.52 0.74 6.96
CA THR A 480 -13.25 1.33 7.41
C THR A 480 -12.12 0.47 6.87
N LEU A 481 -11.30 1.06 6.00
CA LEU A 481 -10.04 0.47 5.56
C LEU A 481 -8.95 0.86 6.54
N THR A 482 -8.29 -0.13 7.11
CA THR A 482 -7.08 0.05 7.93
C THR A 482 -5.90 -0.61 7.23
N VAL A 483 -4.80 0.12 7.07
CA VAL A 483 -3.53 -0.39 6.54
C VAL A 483 -2.42 -0.23 7.58
N ASN A 484 -1.62 -1.27 7.78
CA ASN A 484 -0.49 -1.26 8.71
C ASN A 484 0.69 -2.07 8.15
N GLY A 485 1.89 -1.89 8.69
CA GLY A 485 3.09 -2.60 8.22
C GLY A 485 4.28 -2.45 9.17
N ALA A 486 5.35 -3.20 8.93
CA ALA A 486 6.56 -3.10 9.74
C ALA A 486 7.22 -1.72 9.56
N GLY A 487 7.45 -1.03 10.68
CA GLY A 487 8.17 0.24 10.67
C GLY A 487 7.34 1.47 10.28
N VAL A 488 6.05 1.32 9.99
CA VAL A 488 5.16 2.44 9.65
C VAL A 488 4.01 2.57 10.66
N ALA A 489 3.50 3.79 10.81
CA ALA A 489 2.31 4.07 11.58
C ALA A 489 1.06 3.65 10.78
N PRO A 490 -0.01 3.19 11.46
CA PRO A 490 -1.20 2.70 10.80
C PRO A 490 -1.95 3.84 10.09
N PHE A 491 -2.49 3.54 8.92
CA PHE A 491 -3.44 4.37 8.17
C PHE A 491 -4.85 3.81 8.37
N SER A 492 -5.83 4.67 8.60
CA SER A 492 -7.25 4.27 8.65
C SER A 492 -8.10 5.31 7.95
N GLN A 493 -9.04 4.88 7.11
CA GLN A 493 -9.92 5.74 6.32
C GLN A 493 -11.32 5.11 6.21
N GLY A 494 -12.36 5.91 6.42
CA GLY A 494 -13.72 5.50 6.08
C GLY A 494 -13.97 5.59 4.57
N LEU A 495 -14.57 4.56 4.00
CA LEU A 495 -14.88 4.40 2.57
C LEU A 495 -16.38 4.11 2.40
N ALA A 496 -16.98 4.61 1.33
CA ALA A 496 -18.32 4.21 0.89
C ALA A 496 -18.18 3.44 -0.42
N HIS A 497 -18.59 2.18 -0.42
CA HIS A 497 -18.59 1.31 -1.60
C HIS A 497 -19.98 1.22 -2.21
N GLU A 498 -20.09 1.52 -3.51
CA GLU A 498 -21.33 1.38 -4.28
C GLU A 498 -21.21 0.17 -5.21
N GLU A 499 -22.27 -0.64 -5.32
CA GLU A 499 -22.31 -1.79 -6.24
C GLU A 499 -22.68 -1.33 -7.66
N ASP A 500 -21.90 -0.42 -8.23
CA ASP A 500 -22.08 0.09 -9.60
C ASP A 500 -21.13 -0.54 -10.63
N GLY A 501 -20.22 -1.40 -10.15
CA GLY A 501 -19.23 -2.11 -10.95
C GLY A 501 -17.91 -1.34 -11.14
N GLU A 502 -17.78 -0.14 -10.55
CA GLU A 502 -16.53 0.62 -10.54
C GLU A 502 -15.76 0.38 -9.23
N PRO A 503 -14.41 0.29 -9.25
CA PRO A 503 -13.63 0.15 -8.03
C PRO A 503 -13.70 1.39 -7.13
N THR A 504 -13.87 1.19 -5.82
CA THR A 504 -13.70 2.25 -4.83
C THR A 504 -12.21 2.50 -4.59
N THR A 505 -11.77 3.74 -4.81
CA THR A 505 -10.36 4.12 -4.63
C THR A 505 -10.10 4.58 -3.19
N ALA A 506 -9.11 3.98 -2.52
CA ALA A 506 -8.63 4.37 -1.20
C ALA A 506 -7.51 5.41 -1.29
N GLY A 507 -7.33 6.18 -0.21
CA GLY A 507 -6.33 7.25 -0.16
C GLY A 507 -6.68 8.47 -1.02
N VAL A 508 -5.69 9.33 -1.26
CA VAL A 508 -5.83 10.54 -2.08
C VAL A 508 -5.39 10.21 -3.51
N ASP A 509 -6.29 10.33 -4.49
CA ASP A 509 -6.01 9.95 -5.89
C ASP A 509 -5.48 8.50 -6.04
N GLY A 510 -5.82 7.62 -5.10
CA GLY A 510 -5.32 6.25 -5.02
C GLY A 510 -4.07 6.05 -4.14
N ASP A 511 -3.42 7.11 -3.69
CA ASP A 511 -2.24 7.04 -2.83
C ASP A 511 -2.65 6.95 -1.35
N VAL A 512 -2.38 5.81 -0.73
CA VAL A 512 -2.50 5.54 0.71
C VAL A 512 -1.15 5.85 1.36
N VAL A 513 -1.01 7.04 1.92
CA VAL A 513 0.26 7.52 2.49
C VAL A 513 0.42 7.06 3.94
N VAL A 514 1.50 6.34 4.21
CA VAL A 514 1.92 5.91 5.55
C VAL A 514 3.23 6.61 5.96
N ALA A 515 3.42 6.89 7.24
CA ALA A 515 4.64 7.51 7.76
C ALA A 515 5.46 6.50 8.58
N PRO A 516 6.81 6.52 8.54
CA PRO A 516 7.64 5.73 9.44
C PRO A 516 7.28 5.98 10.91
N ASN A 517 7.29 4.96 11.76
CA ASN A 517 6.89 5.07 13.17
C ASN A 517 7.68 6.14 13.92
N GLU A 518 8.99 6.20 13.67
CA GLU A 518 9.87 7.17 14.32
C GLU A 518 9.59 8.60 13.89
N ASP A 519 8.97 8.80 12.72
CA ASP A 519 8.62 10.10 12.15
C ASP A 519 7.12 10.38 12.13
N ALA A 520 6.31 9.46 12.61
CA ALA A 520 4.87 9.64 12.66
C ALA A 520 4.46 10.60 13.79
N VAL A 521 3.52 11.50 13.45
CA VAL A 521 2.82 12.37 14.40
C VAL A 521 1.32 12.25 14.15
N LYS A 522 0.57 12.04 15.22
CA LYS A 522 -0.89 11.97 15.15
C LYS A 522 -1.47 13.39 15.05
N VAL A 523 -2.01 13.78 13.90
CA VAL A 523 -2.78 15.02 13.73
C VAL A 523 -4.21 14.76 14.17
N ARG A 524 -4.62 15.35 15.29
CA ARG A 524 -5.94 15.18 15.91
C ARG A 524 -6.74 16.45 15.82
N ALA A 525 -8.01 16.36 15.42
CA ALA A 525 -8.98 17.44 15.53
C ALA A 525 -10.14 17.04 16.44
N SER A 526 -10.36 17.84 17.48
CA SER A 526 -11.47 17.67 18.42
C SER A 526 -12.44 18.84 18.29
N PRO A 527 -13.66 18.64 17.74
CA PRO A 527 -14.65 19.70 17.63
C PRO A 527 -15.00 20.33 18.99
N ALA A 528 -15.41 21.60 18.96
CA ALA A 528 -15.94 22.23 20.16
C ALA A 528 -17.24 21.53 20.63
N ALA A 529 -17.50 21.55 21.94
CA ALA A 529 -18.66 20.85 22.52
C ALA A 529 -20.02 21.35 21.99
N ASP A 530 -20.08 22.57 21.44
CA ASP A 530 -21.28 23.23 20.94
C ASP A 530 -21.43 23.23 19.40
N VAL A 531 -20.50 22.64 18.65
CA VAL A 531 -20.57 22.49 17.18
C VAL A 531 -20.73 21.03 16.78
N PRO A 532 -21.24 20.68 15.59
CA PRO A 532 -21.39 19.28 15.14
C PRO A 532 -20.07 18.49 15.09
N GLY A 533 -20.17 17.16 14.95
CA GLY A 533 -18.99 16.29 14.80
C GLY A 533 -18.30 16.49 13.45
N VAL A 534 -17.11 15.90 13.31
CA VAL A 534 -16.38 15.83 12.03
C VAL A 534 -17.03 14.79 11.13
N SER A 535 -17.36 15.17 9.89
CA SER A 535 -17.88 14.27 8.85
C SER A 535 -16.82 13.93 7.79
N ARG A 536 -15.81 14.79 7.61
CA ARG A 536 -14.72 14.61 6.65
C ARG A 536 -13.46 15.29 7.15
N VAL A 537 -12.30 14.69 6.86
CA VAL A 537 -11.00 15.31 7.11
C VAL A 537 -10.10 15.20 5.89
N ALA A 538 -9.33 16.25 5.62
CA ALA A 538 -8.23 16.22 4.68
C ALA A 538 -6.98 16.81 5.32
N VAL A 539 -5.82 16.21 5.05
CA VAL A 539 -4.52 16.69 5.48
C VAL A 539 -3.65 16.90 4.24
N GLU A 540 -3.21 18.13 4.06
CA GLU A 540 -2.43 18.57 2.90
C GLU A 540 -1.09 19.14 3.37
N ASP A 541 0.00 18.54 2.92
CA ASP A 541 1.36 19.08 3.09
C ASP A 541 1.65 20.15 2.03
N ASP A 542 2.47 21.14 2.38
CA ASP A 542 2.83 22.22 1.47
C ASP A 542 3.57 21.72 0.20
N PHE A 543 4.37 20.66 0.28
CA PHE A 543 5.17 20.15 -0.84
C PHE A 543 4.53 18.93 -1.51
N ALA A 544 4.05 17.95 -0.73
CA ALA A 544 3.42 16.74 -1.26
C ALA A 544 2.01 16.99 -1.80
N GLY A 545 1.31 18.03 -1.32
CA GLY A 545 -0.13 18.19 -1.52
C GLY A 545 -0.92 17.31 -0.57
N ALA A 546 -2.12 16.87 -0.99
CA ALA A 546 -3.00 16.08 -0.15
C ALA A 546 -2.37 14.69 0.12
N VAL A 547 -2.20 14.35 1.41
CA VAL A 547 -1.65 13.07 1.88
C VAL A 547 -2.70 12.21 2.58
N TYR A 548 -3.83 12.81 2.95
CA TYR A 548 -5.01 12.11 3.48
C TYR A 548 -6.26 12.87 3.07
N GLU A 549 -7.31 12.17 2.66
CA GLU A 549 -8.66 12.71 2.49
C GLU A 549 -9.69 11.60 2.69
N GLY A 550 -10.70 11.80 3.53
CA GLY A 550 -11.74 10.79 3.69
C GLY A 550 -12.70 11.03 4.85
N LEU A 551 -13.61 10.09 5.01
CA LEU A 551 -14.46 10.02 6.19
C LEU A 551 -13.60 9.67 7.41
N PRO A 552 -13.91 10.22 8.59
CA PRO A 552 -13.27 9.75 9.82
C PRO A 552 -13.54 8.24 9.98
N PRO A 553 -12.57 7.46 10.45
CA PRO A 553 -12.80 6.04 10.73
C PRO A 553 -13.97 5.92 11.71
N SER A 554 -14.93 5.05 11.40
CA SER A 554 -16.11 4.84 12.24
C SER A 554 -15.68 4.27 13.59
N VAL A 555 -15.96 4.97 14.69
CA VAL A 555 -15.88 4.37 16.02
C VAL A 555 -17.23 3.74 16.34
N ASP A 556 -17.28 2.41 16.42
CA ASP A 556 -18.46 1.72 16.89
C ASP A 556 -18.85 2.22 18.29
N GLY A 557 -20.13 2.57 18.40
CA GLY A 557 -20.78 3.05 19.61
C GLY A 557 -20.90 1.98 20.70
N ASP A 558 -20.83 2.46 21.93
CA ASP A 558 -21.39 1.90 23.17
C ASP A 558 -21.68 0.38 23.25
N GLY A 559 -20.63 -0.41 23.45
CA GLY A 559 -20.73 -1.65 24.20
C GLY A 559 -21.19 -1.40 25.64
N SER A 560 -22.50 -1.24 25.85
CA SER A 560 -23.14 -1.17 27.16
C SER A 560 -23.02 -2.52 27.87
N ALA A 561 -21.88 -2.78 28.51
CA ALA A 561 -21.74 -3.83 29.51
C ALA A 561 -22.23 -3.28 30.85
N GLU A 562 -23.38 -3.82 31.30
CA GLU A 562 -23.90 -3.55 32.64
C GLU A 562 -22.89 -3.94 33.73
N ASP A 563 -22.77 -3.02 34.70
CA ASP A 563 -22.13 -3.11 36.01
C ASP A 563 -22.06 -4.52 36.64
N GLY A 564 -20.85 -4.93 37.06
CA GLY A 564 -20.67 -6.14 37.85
C GLY A 564 -19.24 -6.43 38.35
N GLY A 565 -18.80 -5.74 39.41
CA GLY A 565 -18.02 -6.40 40.48
C GLY A 565 -16.53 -6.08 40.62
N ASP A 566 -16.23 -5.32 41.68
CA ASP A 566 -14.95 -5.11 42.36
C ASP A 566 -14.19 -6.41 42.73
N SER A 567 -12.94 -6.55 42.25
CA SER A 567 -11.79 -7.03 43.05
C SER A 567 -10.48 -6.84 42.29
N GLY A 568 -9.54 -6.10 42.87
CA GLY A 568 -8.23 -5.80 42.28
C GLY A 568 -7.14 -6.84 42.53
N ASP A 569 -6.08 -6.78 41.73
CA ASP A 569 -4.67 -6.89 42.12
C ASP A 569 -3.78 -6.42 40.95
N ASP A 570 -2.60 -5.90 41.29
CA ASP A 570 -1.63 -5.21 40.44
C ASP A 570 -0.90 -6.14 39.43
N GLY A 571 -0.68 -5.64 38.20
CA GLY A 571 0.32 -6.22 37.28
C GLY A 571 0.29 -5.70 35.83
N GLY A 572 1.21 -4.80 35.50
CA GLY A 572 1.81 -4.64 34.15
C GLY A 572 0.90 -4.25 32.99
N SER A 573 0.57 -2.96 32.87
CA SER A 573 0.01 -2.34 31.67
C SER A 573 0.99 -2.42 30.48
N THR A 574 0.59 -3.08 29.40
CA THR A 574 1.23 -3.01 28.08
C THR A 574 0.19 -2.52 27.07
N GLU A 575 0.60 -1.50 26.31
CA GLU A 575 -0.22 -0.66 25.45
C GLU A 575 -0.50 -1.35 24.12
N THR A 576 -1.72 -1.19 23.60
CA THR A 576 -2.27 -1.87 22.43
C THR A 576 -1.83 -1.22 21.11
N ALA A 577 -1.47 -2.03 20.12
CA ALA A 577 -1.26 -1.63 18.71
C ALA A 577 -2.55 -1.77 17.88
N THR A 578 -3.60 -1.16 18.40
CA THR A 578 -4.79 -0.61 17.72
C THR A 578 -4.94 0.75 18.42
N PRO A 579 -5.48 1.83 17.84
CA PRO A 579 -5.68 3.08 18.58
C PRO A 579 -6.77 2.97 19.68
N ALA A 580 -6.68 1.97 20.55
CA ALA A 580 -7.37 1.89 21.85
C ALA A 580 -6.51 2.48 22.98
N GLY A 581 -5.39 3.15 22.67
CA GLY A 581 -4.55 3.88 23.62
C GLY A 581 -4.92 5.36 23.83
N ASP A 582 -5.98 5.87 23.20
CA ASP A 582 -6.52 7.22 23.44
C ASP A 582 -8.04 7.20 23.62
N ALA A 583 -8.55 6.24 24.40
CA ALA A 583 -9.87 6.37 25.02
C ALA A 583 -9.94 7.54 26.04
N ASP A 584 -8.91 8.40 26.10
CA ASP A 584 -8.88 9.64 26.89
C ASP A 584 -9.31 10.89 26.08
N GLY A 585 -9.88 10.71 24.88
CA GLY A 585 -10.57 11.77 24.15
C GLY A 585 -12.03 11.88 24.58
N GLY A 586 -12.34 12.72 25.58
CA GLY A 586 -13.70 12.96 26.12
C GLY A 586 -14.72 13.61 25.16
N ASP A 587 -14.64 13.35 23.85
CA ASP A 587 -15.50 13.93 22.80
C ASP A 587 -16.52 12.94 22.20
N GLY A 588 -16.58 11.70 22.71
CA GLY A 588 -17.67 10.77 22.36
C GLY A 588 -17.73 10.36 20.88
N GLY A 589 -16.58 10.23 20.22
CA GLY A 589 -16.48 9.78 18.82
C GLY A 589 -16.71 10.86 17.76
N ARG A 590 -16.70 12.13 18.15
CA ARG A 590 -17.03 13.27 17.26
C ARG A 590 -15.81 13.89 16.58
N GLY A 591 -14.61 13.57 17.06
CA GLY A 591 -13.34 14.03 16.51
C GLY A 591 -12.67 13.01 15.61
N VAL A 592 -11.52 13.39 15.05
CA VAL A 592 -10.74 12.56 14.12
C VAL A 592 -9.26 12.62 14.44
N ALA A 593 -8.52 11.56 14.10
CA ALA A 593 -7.07 11.54 14.19
C ALA A 593 -6.47 10.73 13.02
N VAL A 594 -5.43 11.27 12.40
CA VAL A 594 -4.69 10.62 11.31
C VAL A 594 -3.19 10.77 11.57
N TYR A 595 -2.38 9.83 11.10
CA TYR A 595 -0.92 9.97 11.17
C TYR A 595 -0.40 10.73 9.96
N ALA A 596 0.59 11.59 10.22
CA ALA A 596 1.35 12.32 9.21
C ALA A 596 2.84 12.29 9.57
N HIS A 597 3.70 12.62 8.62
CA HIS A 597 5.15 12.62 8.84
C HIS A 597 5.62 13.93 9.50
N ARG A 598 6.54 13.87 10.46
CA ARG A 598 6.89 15.00 11.34
C ARG A 598 7.49 16.20 10.62
N GLU A 599 8.28 15.94 9.58
CA GLU A 599 8.95 16.99 8.78
C GLU A 599 8.00 17.77 7.86
N GLY A 600 6.73 17.40 7.81
CA GLY A 600 5.74 18.10 6.99
C GLY A 600 5.17 19.33 7.65
N ALA A 601 4.55 20.18 6.83
CA ALA A 601 3.88 21.39 7.27
C ALA A 601 2.48 21.39 6.69
N TYR A 602 1.50 21.13 7.55
CA TYR A 602 0.19 20.65 7.14
C TYR A 602 -0.91 21.70 7.24
N THR A 603 -1.86 21.60 6.33
CA THR A 603 -3.20 22.16 6.46
C THR A 603 -4.17 21.02 6.73
N ALA A 604 -4.76 20.99 7.92
CA ALA A 604 -5.86 20.11 8.26
C ALA A 604 -7.18 20.82 7.93
N GLU A 605 -7.91 20.32 6.93
CA GLU A 605 -9.28 20.74 6.61
C GLU A 605 -10.27 19.77 7.26
N VAL A 606 -11.30 20.33 7.90
CA VAL A 606 -12.36 19.58 8.56
C VAL A 606 -13.69 20.04 8.02
N GLU A 607 -14.52 19.11 7.58
CA GLU A 607 -15.94 19.33 7.30
C GLU A 607 -16.76 18.78 8.46
N ASP A 608 -17.75 19.53 8.93
CA ASP A 608 -18.67 19.05 9.96
C ASP A 608 -19.88 18.33 9.38
N GLU A 609 -20.68 17.70 10.24
CA GLU A 609 -21.92 17.01 9.86
C GLU A 609 -22.97 17.92 9.19
N GLU A 610 -22.83 19.24 9.26
CA GLU A 610 -23.70 20.21 8.60
C GLU A 610 -23.13 20.68 7.24
N GLY A 611 -21.95 20.18 6.83
CA GLY A 611 -21.26 20.51 5.59
C GLY A 611 -20.48 21.82 5.63
N ALA A 612 -20.27 22.41 6.82
CA ALA A 612 -19.44 23.60 6.96
C ALA A 612 -17.96 23.22 7.07
N VAL A 613 -17.10 23.99 6.41
CA VAL A 613 -15.66 23.71 6.33
C VAL A 613 -14.85 24.62 7.26
N GLY A 614 -13.91 24.05 8.01
CA GLY A 614 -12.86 24.73 8.74
C GLY A 614 -11.48 24.31 8.26
N ALA A 615 -10.47 25.14 8.53
CA ALA A 615 -9.08 24.81 8.19
C ALA A 615 -8.15 25.23 9.33
N PHE A 616 -7.09 24.45 9.52
CA PHE A 616 -6.16 24.58 10.64
C PHE A 616 -4.74 24.34 10.16
N ARG A 617 -3.82 25.19 10.60
CA ARG A 617 -2.40 25.03 10.32
C ARG A 617 -1.78 24.12 11.38
N VAL A 618 -1.00 23.12 10.98
CA VAL A 618 -0.36 22.15 11.89
C VAL A 618 1.09 21.98 11.49
N ASN A 619 2.02 22.35 12.39
CA ASN A 619 3.46 22.21 12.18
C ASN A 619 4.04 21.33 13.30
N PRO A 620 4.16 20.01 13.10
CA PRO A 620 4.63 19.10 14.14
C PRO A 620 6.03 19.45 14.67
N ARG A 621 6.23 19.36 15.98
CA ARG A 621 7.57 19.50 16.57
C ARG A 621 8.34 18.19 16.59
N ALA A 622 9.67 18.29 16.61
CA ALA A 622 10.61 17.17 16.73
C ALA A 622 10.27 16.17 17.86
N ASP A 623 9.74 16.63 19.00
CA ASP A 623 9.43 15.83 20.18
C ASP A 623 7.93 15.53 20.37
N GLN A 624 7.10 15.91 19.40
CA GLN A 624 5.65 15.82 19.49
C GLN A 624 5.13 14.51 18.88
N SER A 625 4.44 13.70 19.68
CA SER A 625 3.76 12.48 19.22
C SER A 625 2.32 12.73 18.77
N THR A 626 1.69 13.81 19.21
CA THR A 626 0.33 14.19 18.82
C THR A 626 0.21 15.71 18.72
N ALA A 627 -0.34 16.18 17.60
CA ALA A 627 -0.66 17.56 17.30
C ALA A 627 -2.17 17.76 17.36
N THR A 628 -2.66 18.40 18.45
CA THR A 628 -4.09 18.44 18.76
C THR A 628 -4.69 19.81 18.44
N ILE A 629 -5.57 19.87 17.46
CA ILE A 629 -6.46 21.01 17.23
C ILE A 629 -7.63 20.90 18.22
N SER A 630 -7.56 21.67 19.31
CA SER A 630 -8.60 21.71 20.34
C SER A 630 -9.71 22.71 19.99
N GLU A 631 -10.95 22.38 20.35
CA GLU A 631 -12.13 23.20 20.06
C GLU A 631 -12.23 23.59 18.57
N ALA A 632 -12.00 22.62 17.68
CA ALA A 632 -12.09 22.83 16.25
C ALA A 632 -13.48 23.36 15.88
N ARG A 633 -13.51 24.45 15.12
CA ARG A 633 -14.72 25.09 14.62
C ARG A 633 -14.62 25.26 13.10
N THR A 634 -15.74 25.12 12.42
CA THR A 634 -15.90 25.31 10.98
C THR A 634 -16.43 26.72 10.67
N GLY A 635 -16.48 27.07 9.38
CA GLY A 635 -17.05 28.32 8.88
C GLY A 635 -16.07 29.49 8.75
N LYS A 636 -16.61 30.65 8.38
CA LYS A 636 -15.84 31.83 7.94
C LYS A 636 -14.79 32.31 8.93
N ALA A 637 -15.07 32.25 10.23
CA ALA A 637 -14.13 32.67 11.26
C ALA A 637 -12.91 31.74 11.34
N SER A 638 -13.12 30.43 11.20
CA SER A 638 -12.06 29.42 11.17
C SER A 638 -11.13 29.65 9.97
N LEU A 639 -11.72 29.77 8.76
CA LEU A 639 -10.99 30.02 7.53
C LEU A 639 -10.22 31.35 7.53
N ALA A 640 -10.81 32.42 8.08
CA ALA A 640 -10.11 33.70 8.23
C ALA A 640 -8.96 33.64 9.26
N SER A 641 -9.10 32.82 10.31
CA SER A 641 -8.04 32.56 11.27
C SER A 641 -6.89 31.78 10.62
N PHE A 642 -7.20 30.72 9.88
CA PHE A 642 -6.23 29.96 9.09
C PHE A 642 -5.42 30.86 8.14
N LEU A 643 -6.11 31.70 7.36
CA LEU A 643 -5.48 32.64 6.42
C LEU A 643 -4.50 33.58 7.13
N LEU A 644 -4.84 34.07 8.32
CA LEU A 644 -3.93 34.87 9.13
C LEU A 644 -2.73 34.03 9.58
N THR A 645 -2.95 32.80 10.05
CA THR A 645 -1.88 31.91 10.53
C THR A 645 -0.88 31.59 9.42
N ILE A 646 -1.31 31.03 8.28
CA ILE A 646 -0.42 30.64 7.18
C ILE A 646 0.35 31.84 6.59
N LEU A 647 -0.27 33.02 6.50
CA LEU A 647 0.40 34.21 6.00
C LEU A 647 1.38 34.81 7.01
N THR A 648 1.07 34.72 8.30
CA THR A 648 2.02 35.12 9.36
C THR A 648 3.23 34.20 9.38
N GLU A 649 3.01 32.88 9.34
CA GLU A 649 4.07 31.88 9.20
C GLU A 649 4.93 32.14 7.96
N THR A 650 4.32 32.27 6.79
CA THR A 650 5.02 32.50 5.52
C THR A 650 5.84 33.79 5.56
N THR A 651 5.31 34.85 6.21
CA THR A 651 6.04 36.12 6.37
C THR A 651 7.24 35.96 7.31
N ALA A 652 7.07 35.26 8.43
CA ALA A 652 8.13 35.01 9.40
C ALA A 652 9.27 34.18 8.77
N GLN A 653 8.92 33.08 8.10
CA GLN A 653 9.87 32.20 7.42
C GLN A 653 10.57 32.91 6.25
N ALA A 654 9.86 33.69 5.44
CA ALA A 654 10.46 34.49 4.36
C ALA A 654 11.46 35.53 4.88
N THR A 655 11.26 36.05 6.09
CA THR A 655 12.15 37.03 6.72
C THR A 655 13.53 36.44 7.04
N VAL A 656 13.61 35.15 7.37
CA VAL A 656 14.90 34.45 7.64
C VAL A 656 15.85 34.53 6.45
N PHE A 657 15.31 34.45 5.24
CA PHE A 657 16.11 34.48 4.01
C PHE A 657 16.77 35.84 3.72
N ALA A 658 16.51 36.88 4.53
CA ALA A 658 17.16 38.18 4.42
C ALA A 658 18.69 38.13 4.59
N ASP A 659 19.19 37.14 5.35
CA ASP A 659 20.63 36.98 5.61
C ASP A 659 21.37 36.16 4.54
N GLY A 660 20.68 35.59 3.55
CA GLY A 660 21.28 34.99 2.34
C GLY A 660 21.23 33.46 2.24
N ASP A 661 20.79 32.76 3.29
CA ASP A 661 20.40 31.34 3.30
C ASP A 661 19.25 31.10 4.30
N GLY A 662 18.55 29.98 4.15
CA GLY A 662 17.35 29.63 4.93
C GLY A 662 17.61 28.66 6.08
N GLU A 663 18.87 28.46 6.49
CA GLU A 663 19.26 27.40 7.44
C GLU A 663 18.65 27.55 8.85
N GLY A 664 18.06 28.71 9.17
CA GLY A 664 17.39 28.98 10.46
C GLY A 664 15.86 28.89 10.42
N ILE A 665 15.25 28.42 9.33
CA ILE A 665 13.79 28.43 9.18
C ILE A 665 13.07 27.60 10.27
N ASP A 666 13.66 26.51 10.74
CA ASP A 666 13.11 25.63 11.78
C ASP A 666 13.24 26.22 13.20
N GLU A 667 14.12 27.23 13.36
CA GLU A 667 14.27 27.95 14.63
C GLU A 667 13.23 29.08 14.78
N VAL A 668 12.46 29.37 13.73
CA VAL A 668 11.41 30.38 13.77
C VAL A 668 10.21 29.85 14.54
N ASP A 669 9.87 30.54 15.63
CA ASP A 669 8.60 30.30 16.32
C ASP A 669 7.45 30.82 15.46
N VAL A 670 6.80 29.90 14.74
CA VAL A 670 5.67 30.19 13.86
C VAL A 670 4.35 29.85 14.56
N PRO A 671 3.28 30.64 14.37
CA PRO A 671 1.98 30.29 14.93
C PRO A 671 1.40 29.08 14.20
N ASP A 672 0.80 28.15 14.94
CA ASP A 672 -0.05 27.10 14.39
C ASP A 672 -1.40 27.00 15.15
N SER A 673 -2.21 25.99 14.83
CA SER A 673 -3.55 25.80 15.38
C SER A 673 -3.63 24.70 16.46
N THR A 674 -2.50 24.15 16.89
CA THR A 674 -2.42 23.07 17.87
C THR A 674 -2.41 23.62 19.30
N ALA A 675 -2.99 22.87 20.24
CA ALA A 675 -3.05 23.27 21.65
C ALA A 675 -1.66 23.27 22.33
N GLU A 676 -0.74 22.50 21.78
CA GLU A 676 0.63 22.35 22.24
C GLU A 676 1.54 23.51 21.79
N GLN A 677 1.16 24.24 20.73
CA GLN A 677 1.79 25.52 20.37
C GLN A 677 0.98 26.70 20.94
N GLY A 678 1.59 27.42 21.89
CA GLY A 678 1.00 28.59 22.53
C GLY A 678 1.02 29.87 21.68
N GLY A 679 0.77 29.79 20.37
CA GLY A 679 0.95 30.90 19.42
C GLY A 679 -0.31 31.24 18.64
N ASN A 680 -1.19 32.09 19.20
CA ASN A 680 -2.27 32.68 18.41
C ASN A 680 -1.66 33.66 17.40
N ALA A 681 -1.85 33.42 16.09
CA ALA A 681 -1.33 34.29 15.04
C ALA A 681 -1.70 35.78 15.26
N ALA A 682 -2.85 36.08 15.85
CA ALA A 682 -3.26 37.44 16.17
C ALA A 682 -2.39 38.14 17.23
N GLU A 683 -1.67 37.38 18.07
CA GLU A 683 -0.79 37.90 19.12
C GLU A 683 0.62 38.20 18.59
N VAL A 684 1.11 37.41 17.62
CA VAL A 684 2.49 37.52 17.10
C VAL A 684 2.59 38.28 15.78
N VAL A 685 1.49 38.45 15.04
CA VAL A 685 1.50 39.05 13.69
C VAL A 685 2.13 40.44 13.64
N ASP A 686 1.95 41.29 14.67
CA ASP A 686 2.54 42.63 14.67
C ASP A 686 4.07 42.60 14.77
N ASP A 687 4.62 41.67 15.54
CA ASP A 687 6.07 41.48 15.69
C ASP A 687 6.67 40.90 14.41
N VAL A 688 5.98 39.94 13.76
CA VAL A 688 6.38 39.39 12.47
C VAL A 688 6.38 40.45 11.37
N LEU A 689 5.34 41.28 11.30
CA LEU A 689 5.27 42.39 10.33
C LEU A 689 6.38 43.42 10.57
N ALA A 690 6.72 43.71 11.83
CA ALA A 690 7.81 44.61 12.16
C ALA A 690 9.17 44.05 11.71
N ALA A 691 9.44 42.76 11.97
CA ALA A 691 10.66 42.08 11.54
C ALA A 691 10.79 42.07 10.00
N ALA A 692 9.71 41.75 9.29
CA ALA A 692 9.68 41.77 7.83
C ALA A 692 9.95 43.18 7.25
N ALA A 693 9.39 44.22 7.87
CA ALA A 693 9.61 45.61 7.47
C ALA A 693 11.07 46.06 7.72
N GLU A 694 11.69 45.63 8.83
CA GLU A 694 13.11 45.85 9.10
C GLU A 694 13.99 45.16 8.06
N ALA A 695 13.72 43.88 7.75
CA ALA A 695 14.42 43.12 6.72
C ALA A 695 14.24 43.71 5.30
N ALA A 696 13.09 44.32 5.02
CA ALA A 696 12.82 45.05 3.78
C ALA A 696 13.49 46.44 3.70
N GLY A 697 14.34 46.79 4.67
CA GLY A 697 15.11 48.04 4.70
C GLY A 697 14.28 49.26 5.11
N GLY A 698 13.56 49.14 6.23
CA GLY A 698 12.71 50.19 6.79
C GLY A 698 13.34 51.59 6.73
N ASP A 699 12.54 52.59 6.32
CA ASP A 699 12.94 53.98 6.05
C ASP A 699 13.92 54.54 7.11
N ASP A 700 15.22 54.48 6.81
CA ASP A 700 16.20 55.30 7.50
C ASP A 700 16.12 56.70 6.87
N ASP A 701 15.45 57.61 7.57
CA ASP A 701 15.58 59.06 7.37
C ASP A 701 17.05 59.45 7.63
N SER A 702 17.93 59.23 6.65
CA SER A 702 19.28 59.77 6.61
C SER A 702 19.48 60.60 5.33
N ASP A 703 19.35 61.92 5.51
CA ASP A 703 19.75 62.98 4.59
C ASP A 703 21.13 62.69 3.95
N GLY A 704 21.21 62.61 2.61
CA GLY A 704 22.46 62.96 1.91
C GLY A 704 22.82 62.27 0.60
N ASP A 705 22.47 62.95 -0.50
CA ASP A 705 23.25 63.13 -1.74
C ASP A 705 23.41 61.99 -2.76
N THR A 706 22.96 62.33 -3.95
CA THR A 706 23.14 61.70 -5.27
C THR A 706 24.58 61.31 -5.63
N GLY A 707 24.78 60.05 -6.00
CA GLY A 707 25.99 59.60 -6.69
C GLY A 707 25.81 58.26 -7.39
N GLY A 708 25.57 58.28 -8.70
CA GLY A 708 25.32 57.08 -9.51
C GLY A 708 26.54 56.17 -9.73
N GLY A 709 26.26 54.87 -9.88
CA GLY A 709 27.21 53.85 -10.29
C GLY A 709 26.49 52.54 -10.64
N ASN A 710 26.45 52.23 -11.94
CA ASN A 710 25.91 51.01 -12.53
C ASN A 710 26.93 49.86 -12.48
N GLY A 711 26.52 48.67 -12.01
CA GLY A 711 27.14 47.40 -12.43
C GLY A 711 27.21 46.29 -11.38
N GLY A 712 26.26 45.34 -11.46
CA GLY A 712 26.49 43.90 -11.32
C GLY A 712 26.76 43.30 -9.93
N SER A 713 25.70 42.85 -9.26
CA SER A 713 25.64 41.61 -8.45
C SER A 713 24.17 41.39 -8.04
N GLY A 714 23.63 40.17 -8.14
CA GLY A 714 22.28 39.86 -7.65
C GLY A 714 22.10 40.32 -6.20
N GLY A 715 21.02 41.04 -5.90
CA GLY A 715 20.91 41.82 -4.68
C GLY A 715 19.48 42.31 -4.36
N PRO A 716 19.32 42.98 -3.19
CA PRO A 716 18.16 43.05 -2.28
C PRO A 716 16.78 43.46 -2.83
N ASP A 717 16.68 43.99 -4.05
CA ASP A 717 15.44 44.58 -4.57
C ASP A 717 14.31 43.56 -4.77
N GLY A 718 14.64 42.32 -5.14
CA GLY A 718 13.65 41.25 -5.36
C GLY A 718 13.03 40.72 -4.07
N LEU A 719 13.88 40.39 -3.10
CA LEU A 719 13.46 39.93 -1.76
C LEU A 719 12.71 41.03 -1.00
N THR A 720 13.22 42.27 -1.02
CA THR A 720 12.51 43.42 -0.44
C THR A 720 11.13 43.62 -1.09
N GLY A 721 11.01 43.44 -2.40
CA GLY A 721 9.74 43.50 -3.11
C GLY A 721 8.74 42.44 -2.64
N LEU A 722 9.21 41.20 -2.47
CA LEU A 722 8.40 40.08 -1.97
C LEU A 722 7.99 40.29 -0.51
N LEU A 723 8.91 40.67 0.38
CA LEU A 723 8.61 40.92 1.81
C LEU A 723 7.56 42.02 1.99
N ARG A 724 7.61 43.10 1.19
CA ARG A 724 6.57 44.15 1.20
C ARG A 724 5.21 43.63 0.71
N ALA A 725 5.20 42.72 -0.27
CA ALA A 725 3.96 42.11 -0.74
C ALA A 725 3.36 41.17 0.31
N LEU A 726 4.19 40.37 0.98
CA LEU A 726 3.81 39.53 2.12
C LEU A 726 3.26 40.37 3.28
N GLU A 727 3.98 41.41 3.70
CA GLU A 727 3.54 42.34 4.76
C GLU A 727 2.14 42.92 4.47
N ALA A 728 1.92 43.39 3.24
CA ALA A 728 0.63 43.95 2.82
C ALA A 728 -0.50 42.91 2.83
N THR A 729 -0.20 41.67 2.45
CA THR A 729 -1.14 40.55 2.36
C THR A 729 -1.50 40.04 3.76
N THR A 730 -0.51 39.80 4.61
CA THR A 730 -0.67 39.44 6.02
C THR A 730 -1.46 40.50 6.80
N THR A 731 -1.20 41.79 6.54
CA THR A 731 -2.00 42.88 7.11
C THR A 731 -3.48 42.83 6.66
N ALA A 732 -3.74 42.44 5.41
CA ALA A 732 -5.10 42.28 4.91
C ALA A 732 -5.81 41.09 5.57
N ALA A 733 -5.11 39.96 5.76
CA ALA A 733 -5.62 38.79 6.46
C ALA A 733 -5.94 39.10 7.94
N LYS A 734 -5.06 39.81 8.64
CA LYS A 734 -5.31 40.28 10.01
C LYS A 734 -6.62 41.04 10.12
N ARG A 735 -6.84 42.01 9.20
CA ARG A 735 -8.08 42.80 9.19
C ARG A 735 -9.31 41.92 8.91
N ALA A 736 -9.20 40.95 8.01
CA ALA A 736 -10.29 40.02 7.69
C ALA A 736 -10.67 39.19 8.93
N ASN A 737 -9.68 38.61 9.62
CA ASN A 737 -9.88 37.88 10.87
C ASN A 737 -10.48 38.76 12.00
N GLU A 738 -10.04 40.01 12.14
CA GLU A 738 -10.66 40.94 13.09
C GLU A 738 -12.14 41.21 12.79
N ALA A 739 -12.50 41.29 11.51
CA ALA A 739 -13.87 41.56 11.10
C ALA A 739 -14.81 40.34 11.29
N THR A 740 -14.32 39.12 11.05
CA THR A 740 -15.07 37.88 11.34
C THR A 740 -15.30 37.73 12.83
N ARG A 741 -14.26 37.92 13.66
CA ARG A 741 -14.38 37.86 15.14
C ARG A 741 -15.31 38.94 15.73
N ALA A 742 -15.46 40.07 15.03
CA ALA A 742 -16.40 41.13 15.40
C ALA A 742 -17.86 40.84 15.00
N GLY A 743 -18.14 39.71 14.34
CA GLY A 743 -19.48 39.37 13.82
C GLY A 743 -19.95 40.29 12.70
N ASN A 744 -19.02 40.94 11.97
CA ASN A 744 -19.34 41.87 10.90
C ASN A 744 -19.23 41.17 9.54
N ALA A 745 -20.26 40.41 9.16
CA ALA A 745 -20.32 39.63 7.91
C ALA A 745 -19.93 40.43 6.66
N GLU A 746 -20.62 41.54 6.38
CA GLU A 746 -20.36 42.38 5.21
C GLU A 746 -18.94 42.98 5.26
N GLY A 747 -18.49 43.35 6.46
CA GLY A 747 -17.13 43.83 6.67
C GLY A 747 -16.06 42.77 6.46
N ALA A 748 -16.33 41.51 6.82
CA ALA A 748 -15.45 40.38 6.62
C ALA A 748 -15.31 40.08 5.13
N ASP A 749 -16.42 39.94 4.40
CA ASP A 749 -16.41 39.67 2.97
C ASP A 749 -15.65 40.74 2.17
N ASN A 750 -15.87 42.02 2.50
CA ASN A 750 -15.17 43.11 1.83
C ASN A 750 -13.65 43.05 2.07
N ARG A 751 -13.22 42.58 3.24
CA ARG A 751 -11.79 42.41 3.55
C ARG A 751 -11.21 41.15 2.92
N LEU A 752 -11.96 40.05 2.86
CA LEU A 752 -11.56 38.82 2.17
C LEU A 752 -11.39 39.06 0.66
N ARG A 753 -12.29 39.82 0.01
CA ARG A 753 -12.10 40.25 -1.39
C ARG A 753 -10.87 41.14 -1.58
N GLY A 754 -10.57 41.99 -0.59
CA GLY A 754 -9.36 42.80 -0.57
C GLY A 754 -8.10 41.96 -0.37
N LEU A 755 -8.17 40.90 0.44
CA LEU A 755 -7.11 39.92 0.62
C LEU A 755 -6.85 39.17 -0.68
N ARG A 756 -7.88 38.69 -1.40
CA ARG A 756 -7.73 38.05 -2.72
C ARG A 756 -6.89 38.88 -3.70
N GLN A 757 -7.21 40.18 -3.83
CA GLN A 757 -6.45 41.11 -4.69
C GLN A 757 -5.00 41.29 -4.24
N ARG A 758 -4.72 41.16 -2.93
CA ARG A 758 -3.36 41.25 -2.40
C ARG A 758 -2.58 39.97 -2.66
N THR A 759 -3.24 38.81 -2.54
CA THR A 759 -2.67 37.50 -2.90
C THR A 759 -2.30 37.45 -4.39
N GLU A 760 -3.18 37.95 -5.28
CA GLU A 760 -2.86 38.10 -6.72
C GLU A 760 -1.61 38.97 -6.92
N ALA A 761 -1.51 40.11 -6.21
CA ALA A 761 -0.35 40.99 -6.30
C ALA A 761 0.94 40.36 -5.71
N LEU A 762 0.80 39.47 -4.72
CA LEU A 762 1.89 38.68 -4.16
C LEU A 762 2.38 37.64 -5.16
N ALA A 763 1.47 36.92 -5.84
CA ALA A 763 1.81 36.00 -6.93
C ALA A 763 2.56 36.72 -8.07
N ASP A 764 2.05 37.88 -8.51
CA ASP A 764 2.72 38.72 -9.51
C ASP A 764 4.11 39.22 -9.05
N ALA A 765 4.28 39.47 -7.75
CA ALA A 765 5.57 39.88 -7.18
C ALA A 765 6.55 38.70 -7.14
N LEU A 766 6.08 37.51 -6.78
CA LEU A 766 6.86 36.28 -6.79
C LEU A 766 7.34 35.95 -8.21
N GLU A 767 6.43 35.90 -9.19
CA GLU A 767 6.76 35.57 -10.58
C GLU A 767 7.81 36.52 -11.16
N ARG A 768 7.64 37.83 -10.96
CA ARG A 768 8.59 38.85 -11.47
C ARG A 768 9.98 38.76 -10.85
N ASN A 769 10.09 38.25 -9.62
CA ASN A 769 11.34 38.25 -8.87
C ASN A 769 11.94 36.86 -8.70
N ARG A 770 11.29 35.78 -9.17
CA ARG A 770 11.66 34.38 -8.94
C ARG A 770 13.16 34.08 -9.09
N GLU A 771 13.76 34.50 -10.20
CA GLU A 771 15.19 34.26 -10.49
C GLU A 771 16.17 35.00 -9.56
N ASN A 772 15.69 36.02 -8.82
CA ASN A 772 16.48 36.88 -7.94
C ASN A 772 16.19 36.62 -6.46
N LEU A 773 15.37 35.62 -6.14
CA LEU A 773 15.06 35.23 -4.77
C LEU A 773 16.03 34.14 -4.27
N PRO A 774 16.37 34.13 -2.97
CA PRO A 774 17.33 33.19 -2.40
C PRO A 774 16.76 31.78 -2.21
N GLY A 775 17.57 30.76 -2.51
CA GLY A 775 17.33 29.37 -2.12
C GLY A 775 15.95 28.82 -2.50
N LYS A 776 15.35 28.09 -1.55
CA LYS A 776 14.03 27.43 -1.66
C LYS A 776 12.84 28.36 -1.35
N LEU A 777 13.07 29.65 -1.09
CA LEU A 777 12.01 30.61 -0.77
C LEU A 777 10.93 30.74 -1.87
N PRO A 778 11.27 30.77 -3.18
CA PRO A 778 10.26 30.88 -4.21
C PRO A 778 9.26 29.73 -4.17
N ASP A 779 9.78 28.50 -4.04
CA ASP A 779 8.95 27.29 -4.06
C ASP A 779 8.08 27.22 -2.79
N LEU A 780 8.62 27.58 -1.62
CA LEU A 780 7.84 27.70 -0.38
C LEU A 780 6.61 28.62 -0.54
N VAL A 781 6.80 29.82 -1.10
CA VAL A 781 5.69 30.78 -1.27
C VAL A 781 4.75 30.34 -2.38
N GLU A 782 5.28 29.83 -3.49
CA GLU A 782 4.48 29.36 -4.64
C GLU A 782 3.54 28.23 -4.25
N ARG A 783 4.02 27.27 -3.46
CA ARG A 783 3.26 26.10 -3.02
C ARG A 783 2.10 26.44 -2.08
N ARG A 784 2.23 27.50 -1.26
CA ARG A 784 1.20 27.94 -0.32
C ARG A 784 0.11 28.82 -0.95
N LEU A 785 0.40 29.53 -2.05
CA LEU A 785 -0.53 30.45 -2.69
C LEU A 785 -1.87 29.80 -3.09
N PRO A 786 -1.90 28.61 -3.74
CA PRO A 786 -3.15 27.92 -4.06
C PRO A 786 -4.01 27.61 -2.84
N GLN A 787 -3.39 27.23 -1.71
CA GLN A 787 -4.13 27.00 -0.47
C GLN A 787 -4.76 28.30 0.05
N VAL A 788 -4.00 29.41 0.06
CA VAL A 788 -4.51 30.74 0.46
C VAL A 788 -5.70 31.16 -0.42
N GLU A 789 -5.61 31.00 -1.73
CA GLU A 789 -6.69 31.36 -2.66
C GLU A 789 -7.94 30.52 -2.43
N ARG A 790 -7.80 29.19 -2.37
CA ARG A 790 -8.90 28.25 -2.10
C ARG A 790 -9.62 28.57 -0.79
N ARG A 791 -8.87 28.93 0.25
CA ARG A 791 -9.42 29.22 1.59
C ARG A 791 -10.08 30.59 1.66
N ILE A 792 -9.63 31.56 0.86
CA ILE A 792 -10.35 32.84 0.68
C ILE A 792 -11.71 32.60 0.02
N ASP A 793 -11.76 31.71 -0.97
CA ASP A 793 -12.98 31.37 -1.71
C ASP A 793 -13.98 30.66 -0.80
N GLN A 794 -13.54 29.60 -0.10
CA GLN A 794 -14.34 28.93 0.93
C GLN A 794 -14.84 29.90 2.00
N ALA A 795 -14.01 30.85 2.46
CA ALA A 795 -14.42 31.82 3.47
C ALA A 795 -15.47 32.82 2.96
N LEU A 796 -15.44 33.15 1.67
CA LEU A 796 -16.44 34.03 1.06
C LEU A 796 -17.78 33.33 0.85
N ASP A 797 -17.75 32.03 0.56
CA ASP A 797 -18.93 31.19 0.35
C ASP A 797 -19.56 30.71 1.66
N ALA A 798 -18.77 30.61 2.75
CA ALA A 798 -19.26 30.25 4.06
C ALA A 798 -20.25 31.27 4.62
N ASP A 799 -21.24 30.77 5.37
CA ASP A 799 -22.14 31.61 6.16
C ASP A 799 -21.38 32.33 7.30
N ALA A 800 -21.95 33.45 7.75
CA ALA A 800 -21.31 34.40 8.65
C ALA A 800 -21.53 34.16 10.14
#